data_AF-A0A8T1UTI2-F1
#
_entry.id   AF-A0A8T1UTI2-F1
#
_cell.length_a   1.000
_cell.length_b   1.000
_cell.length_c   1.000
_cell.angle_alpha   90.00
_cell.angle_beta   90.00
_cell.angle_gamma   90.00
#
_symmetry.space_group_name_H-M   'P 1'
#
loop_
_entity.id
_entity.type
_entity.pdbx_description
1 polymer ?
#
loop_
_entity_poly.entity_id
_entity_poly.type
_entity_poly.pdbx_seq_one_letter_code
_entity_poly.pdbx_strand_id
1 'polypeptide(L)'
;MVNKRTKNRRRASMMSHNLQSTANPPRRHSASSTTKTSEVSSAELVVENSHLLPTCPRRANDRDVTAMEEGELKDGKKKLFMMSPRLDAQLGGYPPDCGTKELKYLSFAKVLRDRGMTHPMRYSSTRVDALGFALPERYPLFSTDFGAHSFHHLPTDSVVLSQYGLGIALYFKYLKVMTWLFFLLVVISAPALAVYIVGGGTSMAELTALARQDLTSVLGITSIGHLSEASSVCDQTLGNTELSLTCSAGEIGFVKARREFLGLAVGCDIACSLAFFMVVIWLRRKEKEAGDRIAQNQIKALDYTVQLVNLPHHDDLNLLRQEIRLHLEAVLSNAPPFAVELARVRVADVQLGKSKSRHLRLLSRRGVIVRRLEIAQQRHEKLQLLYGRLDERVYARRERRHLRAINKLETELHRFNVKLEQWHAHQKRYNISQAVTAFVTFEEEEGFHRCLQEYPDLGWLHRLFQPYYKRLHGKRLRFRPAPDPTDIIWENLHYSLLERVFRQLIVALITLSVLFLSFVFIFVAKEQKSKLERQYGRPSSCPTQVLKSDVVQDELNKVSELVPYKALVECYCKNFLVDHSFRSMMYESFYNPETGEDELLCRSWATTFVTTQILSIASVLLVVAVNLILARILNALVALEKHHTESSLVVSRVTKVFLAQFCNTALLMLVINANANYFSSSPTVSETGTTTGGFSLGVLQVLNGEYSDFSADWYNDVGVALMLTMILNSFSTHAYLLANYIMLKARRFVDRGYSFDHSLTKQDTQRDLEALYRGPKFDLAARYAQSLTSIFITYMFSAGMPLLHFIGFGAMFMTYWADKFTFLRIARSPPLYDSKLATAAGSLLPYAVLMHCLIAMWMFSNDRIFESESGETTINSTYSPGDGIPLFDAARGQLISRVTRPQVVILFAFFVTGCTIVIMRSVLFEYVPALIRSVFPGLARLLEKPRIAKGIPNYFDAIPTSCLQGKLSATSGTQQLLRPDLRAKYERALLNRIAQEEDVPKMRSKRSISDIERFNQANRIIGCPSYAISDNKEYVAKLAIDSHLSEQIPLDQIF
;
A
#
# COMPACT_ATOMS: atom_id res chain seq x y z
N MET A 1 -42.66 7.54 34.76
CA MET A 1 -43.56 8.01 35.83
C MET A 1 -43.34 9.50 36.05
N VAL A 2 -44.40 10.32 35.93
CA VAL A 2 -44.60 11.67 36.52
C VAL A 2 -43.57 12.74 36.13
N ASN A 3 -43.76 13.64 35.16
CA ASN A 3 -44.79 14.66 34.87
C ASN A 3 -44.89 15.83 35.89
N LYS A 4 -45.01 17.06 35.35
CA LYS A 4 -45.16 18.43 35.96
C LYS A 4 -43.88 19.30 35.88
N ARG A 5 -43.92 20.60 35.55
CA ARG A 5 -45.05 21.54 35.38
C ARG A 5 -44.62 22.78 34.59
N THR A 6 -45.53 23.20 33.74
CA THR A 6 -45.65 24.43 32.94
C THR A 6 -46.13 25.66 33.74
N LYS A 7 -46.10 26.82 33.03
CA LYS A 7 -46.98 28.04 33.09
C LYS A 7 -46.35 29.24 33.81
N ASN A 8 -46.51 30.50 33.37
CA ASN A 8 -47.43 31.19 32.44
C ASN A 8 -46.79 32.58 32.15
N ARG A 9 -46.80 33.23 30.96
CA ARG A 9 -47.88 33.70 30.05
C ARG A 9 -48.18 35.21 30.22
N ARG A 10 -48.11 35.97 29.11
CA ARG A 10 -49.10 36.94 28.56
C ARG A 10 -48.50 37.62 27.31
N ARG A 11 -49.04 37.38 26.10
CA ARG A 11 -50.11 38.10 25.33
C ARG A 11 -49.54 39.28 24.53
N ALA A 12 -49.95 39.64 23.29
CA ALA A 12 -50.90 39.13 22.30
C ALA A 12 -50.78 39.97 20.98
N SER A 13 -51.45 39.52 19.91
CA SER A 13 -51.89 40.25 18.68
C SER A 13 -50.84 40.47 17.57
N MET A 14 -50.87 39.95 16.33
CA MET A 14 -51.87 39.58 15.29
C MET A 14 -52.18 40.69 14.25
N MET A 15 -52.20 40.28 12.96
CA MET A 15 -52.64 40.95 11.70
C MET A 15 -51.64 41.91 11.01
N SER A 16 -51.48 42.03 9.68
CA SER A 16 -51.97 41.39 8.43
C SER A 16 -51.40 42.16 7.20
N HIS A 17 -51.50 41.58 5.99
CA HIS A 17 -51.47 42.21 4.63
C HIS A 17 -50.17 42.28 3.77
N ASN A 18 -50.05 41.31 2.85
CA ASN A 18 -50.19 41.37 1.38
C ASN A 18 -49.57 42.47 0.46
N LEU A 19 -48.95 41.95 -0.63
CA LEU A 19 -49.11 42.28 -2.07
C LEU A 19 -48.20 43.33 -2.80
N GLN A 20 -47.37 42.77 -3.72
CA GLN A 20 -47.25 43.04 -5.18
C GLN A 20 -46.47 44.24 -5.78
N SER A 21 -45.78 43.92 -6.91
CA SER A 21 -45.55 44.76 -8.13
C SER A 21 -44.35 45.75 -8.11
N THR A 22 -43.51 46.05 -9.13
CA THR A 22 -43.37 45.70 -10.57
C THR A 22 -42.01 46.20 -11.15
N ALA A 23 -41.58 45.56 -12.26
CA ALA A 23 -40.95 46.06 -13.52
C ALA A 23 -39.74 47.06 -13.64
N ASN A 24 -38.64 46.57 -14.25
CA ASN A 24 -37.77 47.02 -15.39
C ASN A 24 -38.04 48.37 -16.15
N PRO A 25 -37.20 48.85 -17.14
CA PRO A 25 -35.73 48.81 -17.47
C PRO A 25 -35.22 50.22 -17.99
N PRO A 26 -34.47 50.45 -19.11
CA PRO A 26 -33.13 50.05 -19.63
C PRO A 26 -32.17 51.26 -19.92
N ARG A 27 -30.89 51.04 -20.35
CA ARG A 27 -30.29 51.67 -21.58
C ARG A 27 -28.83 51.28 -21.87
N ARG A 28 -28.53 51.27 -23.18
CA ARG A 28 -27.34 50.82 -23.93
C ARG A 28 -26.23 51.88 -24.01
N HIS A 29 -24.99 51.45 -24.32
CA HIS A 29 -24.09 51.86 -25.44
C HIS A 29 -22.64 51.48 -25.09
N SER A 30 -22.05 50.44 -25.70
CA SER A 30 -21.27 50.38 -26.96
C SER A 30 -19.78 50.77 -26.85
N ALA A 31 -18.94 49.88 -27.39
CA ALA A 31 -17.65 50.09 -28.07
C ALA A 31 -16.33 49.70 -27.36
N SER A 32 -15.73 48.65 -27.93
CA SER A 32 -14.35 48.48 -28.42
C SER A 32 -13.11 48.46 -27.50
N SER A 33 -12.41 47.32 -27.65
CA SER A 33 -10.96 47.18 -27.93
C SER A 33 -9.95 47.09 -26.77
N THR A 34 -9.35 45.89 -26.68
CA THR A 34 -7.90 45.58 -26.49
C THR A 34 -7.08 46.37 -25.48
N THR A 35 -6.55 45.71 -24.44
CA THR A 35 -5.12 45.30 -24.29
C THR A 35 -4.75 44.92 -22.83
N LYS A 36 -3.86 43.92 -22.74
CA LYS A 36 -2.70 43.75 -21.82
C LYS A 36 -2.73 44.21 -20.35
N THR A 37 -2.38 43.23 -19.50
CA THR A 37 -1.38 43.21 -18.39
C THR A 37 -1.56 44.03 -17.10
N SER A 38 -1.10 43.35 -16.04
CA SER A 38 -0.55 43.78 -14.74
C SER A 38 -1.48 44.27 -13.63
N GLU A 39 -1.40 43.51 -12.53
CA GLU A 39 -1.26 43.90 -11.11
C GLU A 39 -2.10 45.08 -10.57
N VAL A 40 -2.76 44.85 -9.41
CA VAL A 40 -2.54 45.56 -8.12
C VAL A 40 -3.77 45.36 -7.19
N SER A 41 -3.47 44.91 -5.96
CA SER A 41 -4.03 45.32 -4.66
C SER A 41 -5.54 45.31 -4.36
N SER A 42 -5.87 44.54 -3.31
CA SER A 42 -6.71 44.88 -2.13
C SER A 42 -8.17 45.29 -2.28
N ALA A 43 -9.03 44.55 -1.56
CA ALA A 43 -10.13 45.12 -0.78
C ALA A 43 -10.46 44.22 0.43
N GLU A 44 -10.13 44.74 1.61
CA GLU A 44 -10.57 44.29 2.92
C GLU A 44 -12.02 44.77 3.16
N LEU A 45 -12.83 44.00 3.91
CA LEU A 45 -14.03 44.52 4.56
C LEU A 45 -14.23 43.88 5.94
N VAL A 46 -14.40 44.80 6.89
CA VAL A 46 -14.40 44.74 8.36
C VAL A 46 -15.76 44.32 8.93
N VAL A 47 -15.78 43.59 10.07
CA VAL A 47 -16.64 43.77 11.30
C VAL A 47 -15.98 42.91 12.43
N GLU A 48 -15.25 43.47 13.41
CA GLU A 48 -15.63 43.87 14.80
C GLU A 48 -16.29 42.79 15.70
N ASN A 49 -16.07 42.64 17.02
CA ASN A 49 -15.10 43.10 18.03
C ASN A 49 -15.41 42.35 19.36
N SER A 50 -14.41 42.04 20.23
CA SER A 50 -14.49 42.07 21.72
C SER A 50 -13.26 41.45 22.45
N HIS A 51 -12.33 42.34 22.83
CA HIS A 51 -11.68 42.58 24.15
C HIS A 51 -11.45 41.40 25.14
N LEU A 52 -10.24 41.17 25.74
CA LEU A 52 -9.56 42.00 26.76
C LEU A 52 -8.11 41.48 27.08
N LEU A 53 -7.19 42.42 27.36
CA LEU A 53 -5.91 42.36 28.16
C LEU A 53 -4.57 41.93 27.48
N PRO A 54 -3.41 42.48 27.94
CA PRO A 54 -2.93 43.84 27.73
C PRO A 54 -1.60 43.88 26.93
N THR A 55 -1.36 44.99 26.25
CA THR A 55 -0.10 45.33 25.59
C THR A 55 1.02 45.60 26.59
N CYS A 56 2.22 45.06 26.36
CA CYS A 56 3.46 45.55 26.97
C CYS A 56 4.54 45.77 25.88
N PRO A 57 5.41 46.78 26.02
CA PRO A 57 6.14 47.40 24.91
C PRO A 57 7.48 46.71 24.60
N ARG A 58 7.93 46.87 23.34
CA ARG A 58 9.29 46.56 22.89
C ARG A 58 10.30 47.49 23.57
N ARG A 59 11.12 46.95 24.47
CA ARG A 59 12.57 47.20 24.65
C ARG A 59 13.04 46.36 25.84
N ALA A 60 13.71 45.25 25.59
CA ALA A 60 14.52 44.61 26.61
C ALA A 60 15.94 45.18 26.46
N ASN A 61 16.35 45.98 27.44
CA ASN A 61 17.74 46.38 27.66
C ASN A 61 18.60 45.14 27.97
N ASP A 62 19.83 45.15 27.48
CA ASP A 62 20.90 44.18 27.71
C ASP A 62 21.44 44.16 29.17
N ARG A 63 20.59 44.19 30.19
CA ARG A 63 21.03 44.24 31.60
C ARG A 63 20.36 43.30 32.60
N ASP A 64 19.66 42.26 32.14
CA ASP A 64 19.18 41.16 33.00
C ASP A 64 19.75 39.79 32.55
N VAL A 65 21.07 39.63 32.61
CA VAL A 65 21.78 38.36 32.33
C VAL A 65 22.15 37.60 33.62
N THR A 66 21.79 38.10 34.79
CA THR A 66 22.05 37.40 36.06
C THR A 66 20.80 37.39 36.94
N ALA A 67 19.98 36.36 36.82
CA ALA A 67 19.00 35.98 37.82
C ALA A 67 19.16 34.48 38.12
N MET A 68 20.09 34.18 39.02
CA MET A 68 20.01 32.99 39.86
C MET A 68 18.86 33.23 40.83
N GLU A 69 17.78 32.45 40.76
CA GLU A 69 16.74 32.50 41.79
C GLU A 69 17.29 31.84 43.07
N GLU A 70 17.56 32.65 44.10
CA GLU A 70 17.76 32.18 45.47
C GLU A 70 16.41 31.73 46.04
N GLY A 71 16.18 30.43 46.15
CA GLY A 71 15.04 29.87 46.88
C GLY A 71 15.49 29.37 48.25
N GLU A 72 14.97 29.96 49.33
CA GLU A 72 15.16 29.43 50.68
C GLU A 72 14.32 28.15 50.88
N LEU A 73 14.98 27.05 51.24
CA LEU A 73 14.33 25.86 51.78
C LEU A 73 14.01 26.10 53.27
N LYS A 74 12.74 25.95 53.67
CA LYS A 74 12.37 25.70 55.08
C LYS A 74 12.88 24.30 55.47
N ASP A 75 14.17 24.21 55.78
CA ASP A 75 14.86 23.17 56.57
C ASP A 75 16.28 22.93 56.02
N GLY A 76 17.20 23.82 56.40
CA GLY A 76 18.56 23.50 56.86
C GLY A 76 19.48 22.50 56.13
N LYS A 77 19.21 22.06 54.89
CA LYS A 77 20.09 21.12 54.17
C LYS A 77 20.43 21.60 52.75
N LYS A 78 21.72 21.93 52.57
CA LYS A 78 22.51 22.21 51.35
C LYS A 78 21.86 23.10 50.28
N LYS A 79 22.44 24.30 50.10
CA LYS A 79 22.24 25.17 48.92
C LYS A 79 22.58 24.40 47.64
N LEU A 80 21.57 24.12 46.81
CA LEU A 80 21.74 23.60 45.45
C LEU A 80 21.52 24.75 44.47
N PHE A 81 22.54 25.08 43.69
CA PHE A 81 22.45 26.10 42.65
C PHE A 81 21.48 25.66 41.55
N MET A 82 20.35 26.36 41.40
CA MET A 82 19.33 26.08 40.38
C MET A 82 19.56 26.92 39.11
N MET A 83 19.61 26.23 37.98
CA MET A 83 19.60 26.85 36.64
C MET A 83 18.19 27.40 36.37
N SER A 84 18.07 28.65 35.90
CA SER A 84 16.77 29.23 35.52
C SER A 84 16.04 28.30 34.53
N PRO A 85 14.71 28.10 34.64
CA PRO A 85 13.94 27.28 33.71
C PRO A 85 14.06 27.72 32.24
N ARG A 86 14.46 28.97 31.97
CA ARG A 86 14.74 29.47 30.61
C ARG A 86 16.04 28.91 30.00
N LEU A 87 16.95 28.39 30.83
CA LEU A 87 18.22 27.76 30.42
C LEU A 87 18.13 26.23 30.26
N ASP A 88 16.96 25.60 30.46
CA ASP A 88 16.81 24.16 30.19
C ASP A 88 16.95 23.89 28.68
N ALA A 89 18.06 23.25 28.29
CA ALA A 89 18.33 22.85 26.92
C ALA A 89 17.19 22.02 26.30
N GLN A 90 16.42 21.28 27.11
CA GLN A 90 15.28 20.52 26.62
C GLN A 90 14.13 21.41 26.15
N LEU A 91 13.94 22.56 26.77
CA LEU A 91 12.94 23.53 26.36
C LEU A 91 13.41 24.35 25.15
N GLY A 92 14.71 24.34 24.83
CA GLY A 92 15.25 25.00 23.64
C GLY A 92 14.92 26.50 23.58
N GLY A 93 14.94 27.17 24.73
CA GLY A 93 14.62 28.59 24.88
C GLY A 93 13.13 28.92 25.06
N TYR A 94 12.22 27.94 24.98
CA TYR A 94 10.81 28.16 25.25
C TYR A 94 10.52 28.23 26.76
N PRO A 95 9.57 29.07 27.21
CA PRO A 95 9.16 29.11 28.61
C PRO A 95 8.40 27.82 29.01
N PRO A 96 8.54 27.37 30.27
CA PRO A 96 7.75 26.25 30.79
C PRO A 96 6.29 26.67 31.01
N ASP A 97 5.37 26.18 30.18
CA ASP A 97 3.93 26.48 30.20
C ASP A 97 3.05 25.24 30.49
N CYS A 98 3.67 24.05 30.53
CA CYS A 98 3.01 22.75 30.65
C CYS A 98 3.60 21.93 31.82
N GLY A 99 2.77 21.12 32.49
CA GLY A 99 3.21 20.29 33.62
C GLY A 99 2.06 19.78 34.48
N THR A 100 2.26 19.69 35.79
CA THR A 100 1.17 19.38 36.73
C THR A 100 0.26 20.61 36.92
N LYS A 101 -0.79 20.48 37.73
CA LYS A 101 -1.66 21.63 38.08
C LYS A 101 -0.88 22.72 38.83
N GLU A 102 0.03 22.31 39.71
CA GLU A 102 0.79 23.20 40.60
C GLU A 102 2.12 23.66 39.99
N LEU A 103 2.75 22.86 39.13
CA LEU A 103 4.09 23.13 38.60
C LEU A 103 4.14 23.00 37.08
N LYS A 104 4.64 24.05 36.42
CA LYS A 104 4.96 24.05 34.99
C LYS A 104 6.46 23.89 34.80
N TYR A 105 6.87 22.88 34.04
CA TYR A 105 8.28 22.52 33.82
C TYR A 105 8.55 21.96 32.41
N LEU A 106 7.52 21.86 31.58
CA LEU A 106 7.58 21.45 30.16
C LEU A 106 7.04 22.58 29.28
N SER A 107 7.33 22.56 27.98
CA SER A 107 6.82 23.54 27.04
C SER A 107 5.95 22.91 25.96
N PHE A 108 4.65 23.19 25.99
CA PHE A 108 3.71 22.87 24.92
C PHE A 108 3.96 23.75 23.68
N ALA A 109 4.40 24.99 23.85
CA ALA A 109 4.83 25.83 22.72
C ALA A 109 5.94 25.14 21.90
N LYS A 110 6.93 24.53 22.56
CA LYS A 110 7.95 23.71 21.89
C LYS A 110 7.35 22.48 21.20
N VAL A 111 6.40 21.78 21.82
CA VAL A 111 5.71 20.64 21.20
C VAL A 111 5.04 21.05 19.89
N LEU A 112 4.40 22.22 19.85
CA LEU A 112 3.77 22.73 18.63
C LEU A 112 4.80 23.00 17.53
N ARG A 113 5.94 23.60 17.88
CA ARG A 113 7.06 23.84 16.96
C ARG A 113 7.59 22.54 16.37
N ASP A 114 7.94 21.57 17.22
CA ASP A 114 8.52 20.29 16.80
C ASP A 114 7.51 19.44 16.01
N ARG A 115 6.23 19.57 16.35
CA ARG A 115 5.16 18.99 15.55
C ARG A 115 5.11 19.62 14.16
N GLY A 116 5.32 20.92 14.02
CA GLY A 116 5.44 21.60 12.72
C GLY A 116 6.56 21.03 11.85
N MET A 117 7.69 20.68 12.45
CA MET A 117 8.84 20.07 11.76
C MET A 117 8.62 18.59 11.41
N THR A 118 7.80 17.89 12.18
CA THR A 118 7.61 16.43 12.07
C THR A 118 6.27 16.03 11.45
N HIS A 119 5.43 16.98 11.05
CA HIS A 119 4.16 16.75 10.36
C HIS A 119 4.09 17.60 9.10
N PRO A 120 3.30 17.19 8.10
CA PRO A 120 3.00 18.05 6.97
C PRO A 120 2.19 19.28 7.41
N MET A 121 2.86 20.44 7.51
CA MET A 121 2.28 21.72 7.94
C MET A 121 2.69 22.87 7.03
N ARG A 122 1.87 23.92 7.02
CA ARG A 122 2.17 25.22 6.42
C ARG A 122 2.74 26.12 7.50
N TYR A 123 3.65 27.03 7.16
CA TYR A 123 4.14 28.05 8.11
C TYR A 123 3.44 29.38 7.87
N SER A 124 3.04 30.04 8.97
CA SER A 124 2.38 31.36 8.93
C SER A 124 3.37 32.43 8.48
N SER A 125 2.94 33.33 7.59
CA SER A 125 3.75 34.49 7.17
C SER A 125 3.62 35.69 8.11
N THR A 126 2.58 35.71 8.95
CA THR A 126 2.24 36.85 9.83
C THR A 126 2.44 36.55 11.31
N ARG A 127 2.28 35.28 11.73
CA ARG A 127 2.41 34.87 13.14
C ARG A 127 3.73 34.18 13.39
N VAL A 128 4.46 34.68 14.39
CA VAL A 128 5.69 34.08 14.90
C VAL A 128 5.52 33.67 16.36
N ASP A 129 6.28 32.66 16.79
CA ASP A 129 6.36 32.24 18.18
C ASP A 129 7.24 33.18 19.01
N ALA A 130 7.37 32.87 20.31
CA ALA A 130 8.15 33.66 21.26
C ALA A 130 9.65 33.77 20.92
N LEU A 131 10.16 32.89 20.06
CA LEU A 131 11.56 32.88 19.59
C LEU A 131 11.69 33.45 18.17
N GLY A 132 10.62 34.01 17.61
CA GLY A 132 10.62 34.65 16.30
C GLY A 132 10.48 33.69 15.12
N PHE A 133 10.20 32.40 15.34
CA PHE A 133 9.97 31.47 14.24
C PHE A 133 8.50 31.46 13.80
N ALA A 134 8.25 31.28 12.50
CA ALA A 134 6.90 31.16 11.97
C ALA A 134 6.08 30.04 12.63
N LEU A 135 4.84 30.34 13.00
CA LEU A 135 3.94 29.37 13.66
C LEU A 135 3.48 28.29 12.66
N PRO A 136 3.51 27.00 13.03
CA PRO A 136 3.02 25.95 12.15
C PRO A 136 1.49 25.89 12.15
N GLU A 137 0.92 26.04 10.97
CA GLU A 137 -0.51 25.97 10.67
C GLU A 137 -0.83 24.70 9.89
N ARG A 138 -2.04 24.19 10.06
CA ARG A 138 -2.43 22.97 9.35
C ARG A 138 -2.90 23.31 7.94
N TYR A 139 -2.52 22.49 6.98
CA TYR A 139 -3.06 22.55 5.62
C TYR A 139 -4.60 22.43 5.62
N PRO A 140 -5.31 23.25 4.83
CA PRO A 140 -6.75 23.10 4.61
C PRO A 140 -7.03 21.84 3.79
N LEU A 141 -7.85 20.92 4.32
CA LEU A 141 -7.99 19.57 3.75
C LEU A 141 -8.48 19.57 2.29
N PHE A 142 -9.45 20.43 1.99
CA PHE A 142 -10.11 20.47 0.69
C PHE A 142 -9.37 21.34 -0.32
N SER A 143 -8.80 22.48 0.09
CA SER A 143 -8.13 23.42 -0.83
C SER A 143 -6.64 23.17 -1.03
N THR A 144 -6.01 22.28 -0.26
CA THR A 144 -4.59 21.95 -0.51
C THR A 144 -4.47 21.13 -1.78
N ASP A 145 -3.76 21.68 -2.76
CA ASP A 145 -3.49 21.03 -4.03
C ASP A 145 -2.36 19.99 -3.89
N PHE A 146 -2.67 18.76 -4.26
CA PHE A 146 -1.76 17.61 -4.29
C PHE A 146 -1.31 17.29 -5.73
N GLY A 147 -1.48 18.23 -6.67
CA GLY A 147 -1.10 18.10 -8.08
C GLY A 147 -2.30 17.93 -9.01
N ALA A 148 -2.10 18.43 -10.23
CA ALA A 148 -3.06 18.92 -11.21
C ALA A 148 -4.45 18.24 -11.24
N HIS A 149 -5.49 19.06 -11.22
CA HIS A 149 -6.86 18.72 -11.63
C HIS A 149 -6.96 18.33 -13.12
N SER A 150 -5.86 18.43 -13.87
CA SER A 150 -5.74 18.11 -15.30
C SER A 150 -4.70 16.99 -15.54
N PHE A 151 -4.99 16.08 -16.46
CA PHE A 151 -4.13 14.94 -16.82
C PHE A 151 -2.79 15.35 -17.46
N HIS A 152 -2.64 16.59 -17.94
CA HIS A 152 -1.49 16.99 -18.77
C HIS A 152 -0.28 17.55 -17.99
N HIS A 153 -0.48 18.14 -16.81
CA HIS A 153 0.60 18.73 -16.01
C HIS A 153 1.10 17.78 -14.92
N LEU A 154 2.43 17.69 -14.78
CA LEU A 154 3.12 16.76 -13.90
C LEU A 154 3.04 17.17 -12.42
N PRO A 155 3.07 16.23 -11.45
CA PRO A 155 2.94 16.54 -10.02
C PRO A 155 4.24 17.00 -9.33
N THR A 156 5.36 17.08 -10.06
CA THR A 156 6.58 17.72 -9.52
C THR A 156 6.35 19.19 -9.14
N ASP A 157 5.27 19.79 -9.63
CA ASP A 157 4.94 21.19 -9.41
C ASP A 157 4.10 21.42 -8.13
N SER A 158 3.60 20.33 -7.50
CA SER A 158 2.96 20.49 -6.19
C SER A 158 4.02 20.83 -5.14
N VAL A 159 4.06 22.12 -4.79
CA VAL A 159 4.98 22.67 -3.78
C VAL A 159 4.86 21.92 -2.46
N VAL A 160 3.67 21.40 -2.14
CA VAL A 160 3.42 20.65 -0.91
C VAL A 160 4.06 19.25 -0.93
N LEU A 161 3.89 18.46 -1.99
CA LEU A 161 4.36 17.05 -1.99
C LEU A 161 5.85 16.93 -2.32
N SER A 162 6.39 17.83 -3.14
CA SER A 162 7.82 17.84 -3.51
C SER A 162 8.75 17.88 -2.29
N GLN A 163 8.33 18.55 -1.21
CA GLN A 163 9.08 18.65 0.05
C GLN A 163 9.22 17.32 0.81
N TYR A 164 8.31 16.36 0.58
CA TYR A 164 8.27 15.10 1.32
C TYR A 164 8.83 13.91 0.53
N GLY A 165 9.26 14.12 -0.71
CA GLY A 165 9.93 13.13 -1.54
C GLY A 165 9.07 12.57 -2.69
N LEU A 166 9.76 12.06 -3.71
CA LEU A 166 9.17 11.63 -4.97
C LEU A 166 8.13 10.51 -4.78
N GLY A 167 8.40 9.52 -3.94
CA GLY A 167 7.52 8.36 -3.76
C GLY A 167 6.11 8.72 -3.30
N ILE A 168 5.94 9.78 -2.49
CA ILE A 168 4.63 10.23 -1.99
C ILE A 168 3.87 10.98 -3.08
N ALA A 169 4.57 11.83 -3.84
CA ALA A 169 4.00 12.52 -4.98
C ALA A 169 3.48 11.51 -6.03
N LEU A 170 4.26 10.46 -6.31
CA LEU A 170 3.85 9.39 -7.22
C LEU A 170 2.66 8.59 -6.67
N TYR A 171 2.59 8.34 -5.36
CA TYR A 171 1.48 7.62 -4.75
C TYR A 171 0.13 8.35 -4.85
N PHE A 172 0.09 9.63 -4.46
CA PHE A 172 -1.16 10.40 -4.57
C PHE A 172 -1.58 10.61 -6.03
N LYS A 173 -0.62 10.71 -6.95
CA LYS A 173 -0.88 10.69 -8.39
C LYS A 173 -1.50 9.36 -8.83
N TYR A 174 -0.89 8.24 -8.44
CA TYR A 174 -1.37 6.89 -8.74
C TYR A 174 -2.82 6.73 -8.29
N LEU A 175 -3.15 7.09 -7.04
CA LEU A 175 -4.52 7.00 -6.53
C LEU A 175 -5.50 7.84 -7.37
N LYS A 176 -5.14 9.09 -7.67
CA LYS A 176 -6.00 9.99 -8.45
C LYS A 176 -6.25 9.47 -9.87
N VAL A 177 -5.19 8.99 -10.54
CA VAL A 177 -5.28 8.40 -11.88
C VAL A 177 -6.16 7.15 -11.85
N MET A 178 -6.01 6.30 -10.84
CA MET A 178 -6.86 5.12 -10.66
C MET A 178 -8.32 5.49 -10.38
N THR A 179 -8.59 6.50 -9.54
CA THR A 179 -9.96 6.98 -9.32
C THR A 179 -10.62 7.41 -10.63
N TRP A 180 -9.94 8.22 -11.44
CA TRP A 180 -10.50 8.65 -12.73
C TRP A 180 -10.60 7.51 -13.74
N LEU A 181 -9.65 6.57 -13.74
CA LEU A 181 -9.72 5.40 -14.58
C LEU A 181 -10.98 4.59 -14.25
N PHE A 182 -11.21 4.25 -12.99
CA PHE A 182 -12.42 3.52 -12.59
C PHE A 182 -13.71 4.31 -12.86
N PHE A 183 -13.69 5.64 -12.73
CA PHE A 183 -14.82 6.47 -13.18
C PHE A 183 -15.09 6.33 -14.68
N LEU A 184 -14.03 6.37 -15.51
CA LEU A 184 -14.15 6.14 -16.95
C LEU A 184 -14.69 4.74 -17.25
N LEU A 185 -14.22 3.70 -16.54
CA LEU A 185 -14.73 2.34 -16.69
C LEU A 185 -16.23 2.24 -16.34
N VAL A 186 -16.68 2.91 -15.27
CA VAL A 186 -18.11 2.99 -14.93
C VAL A 186 -18.93 3.57 -16.08
N VAL A 187 -18.45 4.66 -16.69
CA VAL A 187 -19.15 5.28 -17.83
C VAL A 187 -19.20 4.35 -19.04
N ILE A 188 -18.09 3.69 -19.37
CA ILE A 188 -18.02 2.75 -20.51
C ILE A 188 -18.89 1.50 -20.26
N SER A 189 -18.97 1.01 -19.02
CA SER A 189 -19.75 -0.18 -18.68
C SER A 189 -21.20 0.10 -18.31
N ALA A 190 -21.62 1.38 -18.23
CA ALA A 190 -23.00 1.75 -17.89
C ALA A 190 -24.05 1.18 -18.86
N PRO A 191 -23.83 1.13 -20.19
CA PRO A 191 -24.78 0.47 -21.10
C PRO A 191 -24.94 -1.02 -20.81
N ALA A 192 -23.85 -1.73 -20.54
CA ALA A 192 -23.89 -3.16 -20.18
C ALA A 192 -24.64 -3.38 -18.85
N LEU A 193 -24.41 -2.54 -17.84
CA LEU A 193 -25.13 -2.59 -16.58
C LEU A 193 -26.63 -2.35 -16.75
N ALA A 194 -27.01 -1.36 -17.57
CA ALA A 194 -28.42 -1.08 -17.85
C ALA A 194 -29.10 -2.28 -18.54
N VAL A 195 -28.40 -2.93 -19.48
CA VAL A 195 -28.90 -4.14 -20.15
C VAL A 195 -29.06 -5.31 -19.17
N TYR A 196 -28.16 -5.49 -18.21
CA TYR A 196 -28.30 -6.57 -17.22
C TYR A 196 -29.51 -6.37 -16.30
N ILE A 197 -29.79 -5.12 -15.89
CA ILE A 197 -30.95 -4.79 -15.06
C ILE A 197 -32.25 -4.95 -15.86
N VAL A 198 -32.34 -4.31 -17.04
CA VAL A 198 -33.58 -4.29 -17.84
C VAL A 198 -33.84 -5.62 -18.54
N GLY A 199 -32.78 -6.31 -18.98
CA GLY A 199 -32.87 -7.53 -19.78
C GLY A 199 -33.43 -8.74 -19.05
N GLY A 200 -33.53 -8.71 -17.71
CA GLY A 200 -34.21 -9.74 -16.93
C GLY A 200 -35.69 -9.45 -16.65
N GLY A 201 -36.27 -8.37 -17.22
CA GLY A 201 -37.70 -8.09 -17.15
C GLY A 201 -38.19 -7.42 -15.87
N THR A 202 -37.31 -6.91 -15.01
CA THR A 202 -37.72 -6.24 -13.77
C THR A 202 -38.15 -4.79 -14.01
N SER A 203 -39.34 -4.42 -13.53
CA SER A 203 -39.82 -3.04 -13.57
C SER A 203 -39.11 -2.17 -12.51
N MET A 204 -39.01 -0.86 -12.75
CA MET A 204 -38.42 0.06 -11.76
C MET A 204 -39.19 0.09 -10.42
N ALA A 205 -40.50 -0.21 -10.44
CA ALA A 205 -41.30 -0.31 -9.23
C ALA A 205 -40.91 -1.53 -8.38
N GLU A 206 -40.74 -2.70 -9.01
CA GLU A 206 -40.28 -3.92 -8.35
C GLU A 206 -38.87 -3.78 -7.79
N LEU A 207 -37.97 -3.09 -8.52
CA LEU A 207 -36.63 -2.80 -8.02
C LEU A 207 -36.67 -1.99 -6.71
N THR A 208 -37.56 -0.98 -6.62
CA THR A 208 -37.72 -0.20 -5.38
C THR A 208 -38.39 -0.96 -4.25
N ALA A 209 -39.21 -1.98 -4.55
CA ALA A 209 -39.79 -2.87 -3.55
C ALA A 209 -38.75 -3.86 -3.01
N LEU A 210 -37.97 -4.48 -3.92
CA LEU A 210 -36.88 -5.40 -3.58
C LEU A 210 -35.79 -4.71 -2.75
N ALA A 211 -35.40 -3.48 -3.12
CA ALA A 211 -34.43 -2.70 -2.36
C ALA A 211 -34.87 -2.40 -0.91
N ARG A 212 -36.16 -2.45 -0.59
CA ARG A 212 -36.66 -2.29 0.78
C ARG A 212 -36.70 -3.60 1.58
N GLN A 213 -36.82 -4.75 0.91
CA GLN A 213 -36.96 -6.06 1.56
C GLN A 213 -35.61 -6.78 1.73
N ASP A 214 -34.76 -6.77 0.70
CA ASP A 214 -33.45 -7.42 0.75
C ASP A 214 -32.44 -6.62 -0.10
N LEU A 215 -31.50 -5.95 0.58
CA LEU A 215 -30.48 -5.16 -0.11
C LEU A 215 -29.49 -6.04 -0.91
N THR A 216 -29.37 -7.33 -0.55
CA THR A 216 -28.41 -8.24 -1.20
C THR A 216 -28.92 -8.78 -2.54
N SER A 217 -30.24 -8.93 -2.70
CA SER A 217 -30.86 -9.32 -3.97
C SER A 217 -30.65 -8.26 -5.07
N VAL A 218 -30.60 -6.97 -4.69
CA VAL A 218 -30.28 -5.87 -5.62
C VAL A 218 -28.92 -6.03 -6.27
N LEU A 219 -27.93 -6.60 -5.56
CA LEU A 219 -26.60 -6.85 -6.11
C LEU A 219 -26.65 -7.93 -7.20
N GLY A 220 -27.45 -8.99 -7.03
CA GLY A 220 -27.60 -10.09 -7.99
C GLY A 220 -28.16 -9.61 -9.35
N ILE A 221 -29.16 -8.74 -9.32
CA ILE A 221 -29.82 -8.16 -10.50
C ILE A 221 -28.86 -7.35 -11.38
N THR A 222 -27.77 -6.80 -10.80
CA THR A 222 -26.76 -6.03 -11.56
C THR A 222 -25.73 -6.90 -12.31
N SER A 223 -25.88 -8.22 -12.24
CA SER A 223 -24.98 -9.18 -12.86
C SER A 223 -25.58 -9.80 -14.13
N ILE A 224 -24.72 -10.41 -14.93
CA ILE A 224 -25.12 -11.15 -16.13
C ILE A 224 -26.02 -12.36 -15.81
N GLY A 225 -26.00 -12.87 -14.56
CA GLY A 225 -26.81 -14.00 -14.12
C GLY A 225 -28.32 -13.74 -14.21
N HIS A 226 -28.74 -12.49 -14.01
CA HIS A 226 -30.15 -12.09 -14.09
C HIS A 226 -30.76 -12.30 -15.49
N LEU A 227 -29.95 -12.22 -16.55
CA LEU A 227 -30.42 -12.50 -17.93
C LEU A 227 -30.86 -13.96 -18.13
N SER A 228 -30.33 -14.88 -17.32
CA SER A 228 -30.65 -16.31 -17.39
C SER A 228 -31.93 -16.67 -16.63
N GLU A 229 -32.35 -15.89 -15.63
CA GLU A 229 -33.60 -16.18 -14.91
C GLU A 229 -34.81 -15.91 -15.81
N ALA A 230 -34.73 -14.86 -16.65
CA ALA A 230 -35.75 -14.54 -17.64
C ALA A 230 -35.90 -15.59 -18.75
N SER A 231 -34.89 -16.44 -19.01
CA SER A 231 -34.99 -17.48 -20.04
C SER A 231 -35.93 -18.61 -19.67
N SER A 232 -35.96 -18.99 -18.40
CA SER A 232 -36.87 -20.02 -17.87
C SER A 232 -38.35 -19.67 -18.08
N VAL A 233 -38.66 -18.37 -18.20
CA VAL A 233 -40.00 -17.84 -18.48
C VAL A 233 -40.31 -17.85 -19.98
N CYS A 234 -39.31 -17.70 -20.85
CA CYS A 234 -39.47 -17.67 -22.31
C CYS A 234 -39.58 -19.06 -22.97
N ASP A 235 -38.99 -20.11 -22.38
CA ASP A 235 -38.99 -21.48 -22.91
C ASP A 235 -40.39 -22.11 -23.04
N GLN A 236 -41.43 -21.42 -22.56
CA GLN A 236 -42.83 -21.78 -22.74
C GLN A 236 -43.42 -21.29 -24.08
N THR A 237 -42.64 -20.61 -24.92
CA THR A 237 -43.15 -19.95 -26.13
C THR A 237 -42.27 -20.16 -27.38
N LEU A 238 -42.90 -20.16 -28.56
CA LEU A 238 -42.26 -20.41 -29.86
C LEU A 238 -41.27 -19.27 -30.22
N GLY A 239 -40.10 -19.62 -30.75
CA GLY A 239 -39.04 -18.68 -31.09
C GLY A 239 -39.43 -17.62 -32.13
N ASN A 240 -38.87 -16.41 -31.97
CA ASN A 240 -38.96 -15.22 -32.85
C ASN A 240 -40.22 -14.31 -32.75
N THR A 241 -41.03 -14.40 -31.71
CA THR A 241 -42.10 -13.42 -31.44
C THR A 241 -41.83 -12.58 -30.18
N GLU A 242 -42.11 -11.27 -30.24
CA GLU A 242 -42.17 -10.42 -29.04
C GLU A 242 -43.28 -10.93 -28.12
N LEU A 243 -42.90 -11.39 -26.92
CA LEU A 243 -43.87 -11.86 -25.93
C LEU A 243 -44.36 -10.68 -25.11
N SER A 244 -45.62 -10.25 -25.31
CA SER A 244 -46.28 -9.30 -24.42
C SER A 244 -46.93 -10.04 -23.25
N LEU A 245 -46.41 -9.89 -22.05
CA LEU A 245 -47.08 -10.37 -20.83
C LEU A 245 -48.14 -9.34 -20.42
N THR A 246 -49.41 -9.63 -20.70
CA THR A 246 -50.55 -8.80 -20.26
C THR A 246 -51.23 -9.44 -19.05
N CYS A 247 -51.42 -8.68 -17.98
CA CYS A 247 -52.31 -9.04 -16.86
C CYS A 247 -53.44 -8.01 -16.75
N SER A 248 -54.49 -8.30 -15.98
CA SER A 248 -55.65 -7.41 -15.75
C SER A 248 -55.30 -6.03 -15.16
N ALA A 249 -54.04 -5.81 -14.76
CA ALA A 249 -53.49 -4.56 -14.26
C ALA A 249 -52.63 -3.76 -15.27
N GLY A 250 -52.43 -4.24 -16.52
CA GLY A 250 -51.64 -3.56 -17.56
C GLY A 250 -50.52 -4.41 -18.19
N GLU A 251 -49.82 -3.87 -19.19
CA GLU A 251 -48.68 -4.49 -19.87
C GLU A 251 -47.43 -4.55 -18.97
N ILE A 252 -46.77 -5.72 -18.91
CA ILE A 252 -45.65 -6.00 -18.00
C ILE A 252 -44.27 -5.85 -18.67
N GLY A 253 -44.18 -5.70 -20.00
CA GLY A 253 -42.94 -5.32 -20.70
C GLY A 253 -42.61 -6.17 -21.93
N PHE A 254 -41.49 -5.85 -22.60
CA PHE A 254 -41.01 -6.44 -23.86
C PHE A 254 -39.73 -7.26 -23.65
N VAL A 255 -39.60 -8.41 -24.31
CA VAL A 255 -38.38 -9.25 -24.30
C VAL A 255 -37.76 -9.30 -25.71
N LYS A 256 -36.53 -8.79 -25.87
CA LYS A 256 -35.80 -8.71 -27.16
C LYS A 256 -34.69 -9.79 -27.27
N ALA A 257 -34.34 -10.17 -28.50
CA ALA A 257 -33.35 -11.20 -28.83
C ALA A 257 -31.96 -10.99 -28.17
N ARG A 258 -31.46 -12.03 -27.47
CA ARG A 258 -30.28 -11.99 -26.59
C ARG A 258 -28.91 -11.79 -27.29
N ARG A 259 -28.81 -12.04 -28.61
CA ARG A 259 -27.53 -11.94 -29.37
C ARG A 259 -26.99 -10.51 -29.48
N GLU A 260 -27.85 -9.50 -29.56
CA GLU A 260 -27.42 -8.09 -29.62
C GLU A 260 -26.81 -7.62 -28.28
N PHE A 261 -27.32 -8.13 -27.15
CA PHE A 261 -26.85 -7.78 -25.81
C PHE A 261 -25.45 -8.31 -25.52
N LEU A 262 -25.14 -9.54 -25.94
CA LEU A 262 -23.80 -10.12 -25.79
C LEU A 262 -22.75 -9.31 -26.56
N GLY A 263 -23.07 -8.89 -27.79
CA GLY A 263 -22.19 -8.04 -28.61
C GLY A 263 -21.87 -6.69 -27.95
N LEU A 264 -22.90 -6.02 -27.39
CA LEU A 264 -22.72 -4.76 -26.66
C LEU A 264 -21.87 -4.94 -25.40
N ALA A 265 -22.14 -5.97 -24.60
CA ALA A 265 -21.39 -6.25 -23.37
C ALA A 265 -19.90 -6.54 -23.64
N VAL A 266 -19.61 -7.38 -24.64
CA VAL A 266 -18.24 -7.68 -25.07
C VAL A 266 -17.55 -6.43 -25.63
N GLY A 267 -18.27 -5.59 -26.40
CA GLY A 267 -17.75 -4.32 -26.91
C GLY A 267 -17.37 -3.33 -25.80
N CYS A 268 -18.24 -3.16 -24.80
CA CYS A 268 -17.97 -2.37 -23.60
C CYS A 268 -16.76 -2.90 -22.83
N ASP A 269 -16.63 -4.23 -22.69
CA ASP A 269 -15.51 -4.86 -21.98
C ASP A 269 -14.15 -4.65 -22.68
N ILE A 270 -14.12 -4.78 -24.00
CA ILE A 270 -12.92 -4.48 -24.82
C ILE A 270 -12.54 -3.00 -24.69
N ALA A 271 -13.53 -2.09 -24.75
CA ALA A 271 -13.30 -0.66 -24.58
C ALA A 271 -12.73 -0.33 -23.18
N CYS A 272 -13.27 -0.95 -22.13
CA CYS A 272 -12.73 -0.89 -20.76
C CYS A 272 -11.27 -1.37 -20.70
N SER A 273 -10.96 -2.52 -21.31
CA SER A 273 -9.61 -3.09 -21.34
C SER A 273 -8.60 -2.24 -22.09
N LEU A 274 -8.99 -1.65 -23.22
CA LEU A 274 -8.16 -0.69 -23.95
C LEU A 274 -7.91 0.58 -23.14
N ALA A 275 -8.96 1.15 -22.53
CA ALA A 275 -8.83 2.34 -21.69
C ALA A 275 -7.91 2.10 -20.49
N PHE A 276 -8.08 0.97 -19.78
CA PHE A 276 -7.23 0.56 -18.67
C PHE A 276 -5.78 0.43 -19.10
N PHE A 277 -5.51 -0.31 -20.18
CA PHE A 277 -4.16 -0.56 -20.66
C PHE A 277 -3.44 0.73 -21.11
N MET A 278 -4.14 1.61 -21.84
CA MET A 278 -3.57 2.90 -22.30
C MET A 278 -3.24 3.83 -21.14
N VAL A 279 -4.14 3.97 -20.17
CA VAL A 279 -3.90 4.80 -18.97
C VAL A 279 -2.74 4.25 -18.14
N VAL A 280 -2.63 2.92 -17.99
CA VAL A 280 -1.52 2.29 -17.28
C VAL A 280 -0.18 2.50 -17.99
N ILE A 281 -0.12 2.35 -19.32
CA ILE A 281 1.10 2.65 -20.10
C ILE A 281 1.49 4.12 -19.93
N TRP A 282 0.52 5.02 -20.05
CA TRP A 282 0.74 6.45 -19.86
C TRP A 282 1.27 6.75 -18.46
N LEU A 283 0.66 6.16 -17.42
CA LEU A 283 1.08 6.32 -16.03
C LEU A 283 2.53 5.87 -15.83
N ARG A 284 2.88 4.66 -16.29
CA ARG A 284 4.24 4.11 -16.20
C ARG A 284 5.26 4.97 -16.92
N ARG A 285 4.94 5.46 -18.13
CA ARG A 285 5.83 6.35 -18.89
C ARG A 285 6.10 7.62 -18.10
N LYS A 286 5.05 8.21 -17.51
CA LYS A 286 5.16 9.43 -16.72
C LYS A 286 5.88 9.23 -15.39
N GLU A 287 5.72 8.09 -14.74
CA GLU A 287 6.49 7.74 -13.54
C GLU A 287 7.99 7.64 -13.84
N LYS A 288 8.33 6.98 -14.95
CA LYS A 288 9.72 6.88 -15.43
C LYS A 288 10.31 8.26 -15.76
N GLU A 289 9.59 9.07 -16.55
CA GLU A 289 10.01 10.45 -16.88
C GLU A 289 10.23 11.31 -15.63
N ALA A 290 9.44 11.13 -14.56
CA ALA A 290 9.61 11.85 -13.31
C ALA A 290 10.83 11.38 -12.50
N GLY A 291 11.07 10.06 -12.45
CA GLY A 291 12.27 9.49 -11.83
C GLY A 291 13.54 9.97 -12.53
N ASP A 292 13.56 9.93 -13.86
CA ASP A 292 14.73 10.30 -14.67
C ASP A 292 15.10 11.79 -14.49
N ARG A 293 14.10 12.70 -14.45
CA ARG A 293 14.35 14.13 -14.19
C ARG A 293 15.00 14.41 -12.83
N ILE A 294 14.56 13.72 -11.79
CA ILE A 294 15.12 13.91 -10.44
C ILE A 294 16.51 13.30 -10.35
N ALA A 295 16.72 12.14 -10.97
CA ALA A 295 18.03 11.52 -11.06
C ALA A 295 19.03 12.41 -11.82
N GLN A 296 18.60 13.15 -12.84
CA GLN A 296 19.47 14.10 -13.56
C GLN A 296 19.85 15.33 -12.71
N ASN A 297 18.93 15.85 -11.90
CA ASN A 297 19.14 17.08 -11.12
C ASN A 297 19.91 16.89 -9.79
N GLN A 298 20.18 15.65 -9.38
CA GLN A 298 20.81 15.35 -8.09
C GLN A 298 22.02 14.45 -8.28
N ILE A 299 23.17 14.81 -7.69
CA ILE A 299 24.36 13.95 -7.67
C ILE A 299 24.31 13.07 -6.42
N LYS A 300 24.50 11.76 -6.60
CA LYS A 300 24.53 10.77 -5.51
C LYS A 300 25.82 9.97 -5.53
N ALA A 301 26.23 9.40 -4.38
CA ALA A 301 27.42 8.55 -4.31
C ALA A 301 27.35 7.32 -5.24
N LEU A 302 26.13 6.82 -5.51
CA LEU A 302 25.89 5.71 -6.44
C LEU A 302 26.22 6.04 -7.90
N ASP A 303 26.27 7.32 -8.28
CA ASP A 303 26.64 7.76 -9.65
C ASP A 303 28.13 7.48 -9.95
N TYR A 304 28.95 7.27 -8.91
CA TYR A 304 30.38 6.96 -9.01
C TYR A 304 30.74 5.54 -8.58
N THR A 305 29.79 4.78 -8.01
CA THR A 305 30.11 3.56 -7.27
C THR A 305 29.52 2.30 -7.91
N VAL A 306 30.38 1.30 -8.12
CA VAL A 306 29.97 -0.05 -8.52
C VAL A 306 30.10 -1.02 -7.35
N GLN A 307 29.18 -1.99 -7.31
CA GLN A 307 29.24 -3.11 -6.37
C GLN A 307 29.86 -4.34 -7.05
N LEU A 308 30.98 -4.80 -6.52
CA LEU A 308 31.58 -6.10 -6.84
C LEU A 308 30.93 -7.19 -5.98
N VAL A 309 30.25 -8.12 -6.66
CA VAL A 309 29.54 -9.23 -6.04
C VAL A 309 30.40 -10.49 -6.06
N ASN A 310 30.52 -11.16 -4.91
CA ASN A 310 31.30 -12.38 -4.69
C ASN A 310 32.81 -12.17 -4.86
N LEU A 311 33.48 -11.83 -3.78
CA LEU A 311 34.94 -11.73 -3.73
C LEU A 311 35.62 -13.11 -3.78
N PRO A 312 36.85 -13.20 -4.34
CA PRO A 312 37.69 -14.38 -4.19
C PRO A 312 38.04 -14.61 -2.71
N HIS A 313 38.45 -15.84 -2.39
CA HIS A 313 38.94 -16.15 -1.05
C HIS A 313 40.27 -15.42 -0.84
N HIS A 314 40.49 -14.91 0.36
CA HIS A 314 41.63 -14.05 0.69
C HIS A 314 41.95 -14.17 2.17
N ASP A 315 43.23 -14.03 2.49
CA ASP A 315 43.75 -14.06 3.85
C ASP A 315 43.95 -12.64 4.40
N ASP A 316 44.34 -11.69 3.55
CA ASP A 316 44.53 -10.27 3.90
C ASP A 316 43.57 -9.34 3.13
N LEU A 317 42.84 -8.53 3.89
CA LEU A 317 41.88 -7.55 3.39
C LEU A 317 42.54 -6.33 2.75
N ASN A 318 43.70 -5.90 3.24
CA ASN A 318 44.38 -4.72 2.72
C ASN A 318 45.04 -5.03 1.37
N LEU A 319 45.65 -6.22 1.26
CA LEU A 319 46.18 -6.73 0.00
C LEU A 319 45.08 -6.86 -1.06
N LEU A 320 43.97 -7.52 -0.72
CA LEU A 320 42.82 -7.68 -1.63
C LEU A 320 42.31 -6.33 -2.15
N ARG A 321 42.25 -5.32 -1.28
CA ARG A 321 41.81 -3.98 -1.66
C ARG A 321 42.73 -3.37 -2.73
N GLN A 322 44.04 -3.51 -2.56
CA GLN A 322 45.04 -2.98 -3.48
C GLN A 322 45.02 -3.75 -4.82
N GLU A 323 44.87 -5.06 -4.79
CA GLU A 323 44.73 -5.90 -5.99
C GLU A 323 43.49 -5.51 -6.82
N ILE A 324 42.33 -5.33 -6.18
CA ILE A 324 41.10 -4.89 -6.87
C ILE A 324 41.31 -3.53 -7.53
N ARG A 325 41.96 -2.60 -6.82
CA ARG A 325 42.26 -1.26 -7.33
C ARG A 325 43.14 -1.34 -8.59
N LEU A 326 44.29 -2.01 -8.49
CA LEU A 326 45.25 -2.11 -9.58
C LEU A 326 44.66 -2.82 -10.80
N HIS A 327 43.92 -3.92 -10.58
CA HIS A 327 43.25 -4.66 -11.63
C HIS A 327 42.25 -3.80 -12.41
N LEU A 328 41.40 -3.04 -11.70
CA LEU A 328 40.40 -2.20 -12.35
C LEU A 328 41.03 -1.01 -13.09
N GLU A 329 42.02 -0.34 -12.49
CA GLU A 329 42.70 0.76 -13.17
C GLU A 329 43.41 0.28 -14.45
N ALA A 330 44.02 -0.90 -14.44
CA ALA A 330 44.67 -1.47 -15.63
C ALA A 330 43.67 -1.86 -16.73
N VAL A 331 42.61 -2.61 -16.38
CA VAL A 331 41.63 -3.10 -17.36
C VAL A 331 40.82 -1.95 -17.96
N LEU A 332 40.39 -0.98 -17.15
CA LEU A 332 39.51 0.10 -17.61
C LEU A 332 40.24 1.22 -18.34
N SER A 333 41.54 1.40 -18.11
CA SER A 333 42.35 2.36 -18.88
C SER A 333 42.62 1.87 -20.30
N ASN A 334 42.69 0.55 -20.49
CA ASN A 334 42.85 -0.07 -21.81
C ASN A 334 41.51 -0.27 -22.55
N ALA A 335 40.38 0.05 -21.91
CA ALA A 335 39.04 -0.09 -22.48
C ALA A 335 38.65 1.13 -23.32
N PRO A 336 37.78 0.97 -24.34
CA PRO A 336 37.32 2.07 -25.16
C PRO A 336 36.57 3.13 -24.33
N PRO A 337 36.68 4.42 -24.69
CA PRO A 337 35.94 5.49 -24.02
C PRO A 337 34.42 5.32 -24.20
N PHE A 338 33.68 5.73 -23.17
CA PHE A 338 32.23 5.76 -23.11
C PHE A 338 31.68 7.10 -23.62
N ALA A 339 32.14 8.23 -23.05
CA ALA A 339 31.73 9.57 -23.48
C ALA A 339 32.91 10.55 -23.55
N VAL A 340 33.84 10.48 -22.60
CA VAL A 340 35.01 11.36 -22.53
C VAL A 340 36.29 10.54 -22.61
N GLU A 341 37.26 11.02 -23.40
CA GLU A 341 38.56 10.37 -23.54
C GLU A 341 39.47 10.74 -22.34
N LEU A 342 39.58 9.82 -21.37
CA LEU A 342 40.52 9.92 -20.26
C LEU A 342 41.75 9.04 -20.48
N ALA A 343 42.94 9.61 -20.21
CA ALA A 343 44.24 8.93 -20.31
C ALA A 343 44.39 7.75 -19.33
N ARG A 344 43.79 7.84 -18.13
CA ARG A 344 43.80 6.76 -17.14
C ARG A 344 42.55 6.84 -16.26
N VAL A 345 41.89 5.71 -16.07
CA VAL A 345 40.79 5.57 -15.10
C VAL A 345 41.39 5.39 -13.70
N ARG A 346 40.96 6.22 -12.75
CA ARG A 346 41.41 6.16 -11.35
C ARG A 346 40.28 5.75 -10.42
N VAL A 347 40.62 4.89 -9.46
CA VAL A 347 39.70 4.49 -8.38
C VAL A 347 39.88 5.46 -7.20
N ALA A 348 38.79 6.01 -6.70
CA ALA A 348 38.80 6.90 -5.54
C ALA A 348 39.03 6.11 -4.25
N ASP A 349 38.18 5.11 -3.98
CA ASP A 349 38.29 4.22 -2.81
C ASP A 349 37.66 2.85 -3.09
N VAL A 350 38.05 1.86 -2.28
CA VAL A 350 37.51 0.49 -2.29
C VAL A 350 37.12 0.12 -0.87
N GLN A 351 35.81 0.06 -0.62
CA GLN A 351 35.24 -0.29 0.67
C GLN A 351 34.79 -1.76 0.69
N LEU A 352 35.28 -2.55 1.64
CA LEU A 352 34.97 -3.97 1.75
C LEU A 352 33.79 -4.21 2.71
N GLY A 353 32.78 -4.96 2.26
CA GLY A 353 31.68 -5.46 3.06
C GLY A 353 32.05 -6.76 3.75
N LYS A 354 32.18 -6.74 5.08
CA LYS A 354 32.64 -7.88 5.89
C LYS A 354 31.50 -8.83 6.30
N SER A 355 31.80 -10.12 6.46
CA SER A 355 30.86 -11.17 6.92
C SER A 355 30.57 -11.12 8.44
N LYS A 356 30.22 -9.95 9.01
CA LYS A 356 30.08 -9.74 10.46
C LYS A 356 28.63 -9.52 10.92
N SER A 357 27.67 -10.27 10.38
CA SER A 357 26.25 -10.05 10.65
C SER A 357 25.82 -10.27 12.10
N ARG A 358 26.43 -11.23 12.81
CA ARG A 358 26.12 -11.50 14.22
C ARG A 358 26.63 -10.36 15.11
N HIS A 359 27.81 -9.84 14.79
CA HIS A 359 28.42 -8.71 15.48
C HIS A 359 27.63 -7.42 15.28
N LEU A 360 27.31 -7.06 14.02
CA LEU A 360 26.47 -5.89 13.74
C LEU A 360 25.08 -5.98 14.39
N ARG A 361 24.47 -7.18 14.44
CA ARG A 361 23.21 -7.38 15.18
C ARG A 361 23.37 -7.24 16.69
N LEU A 362 24.47 -7.72 17.26
CA LEU A 362 24.78 -7.58 18.69
C LEU A 362 24.97 -6.10 19.04
N LEU A 363 25.76 -5.37 18.25
CA LEU A 363 25.97 -3.93 18.39
C LEU A 363 24.67 -3.13 18.21
N SER A 364 23.84 -3.47 17.22
CA SER A 364 22.55 -2.78 17.04
C SER A 364 21.62 -3.00 18.23
N ARG A 365 21.56 -4.22 18.79
CA ARG A 365 20.79 -4.50 20.02
C ARG A 365 21.34 -3.74 21.21
N ARG A 366 22.67 -3.71 21.37
CA ARG A 366 23.36 -2.90 22.38
C ARG A 366 23.01 -1.42 22.24
N GLY A 367 23.11 -0.86 21.04
CA GLY A 367 22.80 0.54 20.73
C GLY A 367 21.38 0.93 21.14
N VAL A 368 20.39 0.04 20.92
CA VAL A 368 19.01 0.26 21.40
C VAL A 368 18.94 0.34 22.93
N ILE A 369 19.70 -0.49 23.65
CA ILE A 369 19.77 -0.44 25.12
C ILE A 369 20.49 0.81 25.59
N VAL A 370 21.63 1.16 24.98
CA VAL A 370 22.38 2.40 25.26
C VAL A 370 21.47 3.62 25.12
N ARG A 371 20.75 3.74 24.00
CA ARG A 371 19.80 4.86 23.82
C ARG A 371 18.70 4.85 24.87
N ARG A 372 18.14 3.68 25.21
CA ARG A 372 17.12 3.58 26.28
C ARG A 372 17.68 3.98 27.64
N LEU A 373 18.93 3.63 27.92
CA LEU A 373 19.63 3.98 29.15
C LEU A 373 19.89 5.48 29.21
N GLU A 374 20.43 6.09 28.15
CA GLU A 374 20.61 7.56 28.06
C GLU A 374 19.28 8.28 28.31
N ILE A 375 18.18 7.82 27.70
CA ILE A 375 16.85 8.41 27.92
C ILE A 375 16.40 8.22 29.37
N ALA A 376 16.68 7.08 29.99
CA ALA A 376 16.31 6.81 31.37
C ALA A 376 17.14 7.64 32.36
N GLN A 377 18.45 7.80 32.13
CA GLN A 377 19.35 8.67 32.89
C GLN A 377 18.91 10.13 32.78
N GLN A 378 18.66 10.61 31.56
CA GLN A 378 18.12 11.95 31.31
C GLN A 378 16.77 12.17 32.02
N ARG A 379 15.90 11.15 32.07
CA ARG A 379 14.64 11.23 32.82
C ARG A 379 14.87 11.35 34.33
N HIS A 380 15.83 10.61 34.86
CA HIS A 380 16.15 10.63 36.28
C HIS A 380 16.80 11.94 36.70
N GLU A 381 17.80 12.43 35.96
CA GLU A 381 18.42 13.74 36.16
C GLU A 381 17.35 14.85 36.18
N LYS A 382 16.39 14.77 35.26
CA LYS A 382 15.30 15.75 35.20
C LYS A 382 14.30 15.63 36.33
N LEU A 383 14.05 14.42 36.82
CA LEU A 383 13.25 14.25 38.03
C LEU A 383 13.96 14.87 39.23
N GLN A 384 15.28 14.71 39.36
CA GLN A 384 16.06 15.31 40.46
C GLN A 384 15.94 16.84 40.49
N LEU A 385 15.84 17.50 39.32
CA LEU A 385 15.58 18.96 39.26
C LEU A 385 14.22 19.38 39.85
N LEU A 386 13.29 18.44 40.02
CA LEU A 386 11.99 18.66 40.63
C LEU A 386 11.96 18.29 42.12
N TYR A 387 13.09 17.91 42.70
CA TYR A 387 13.23 17.64 44.13
C TYR A 387 12.84 18.89 44.94
N GLY A 388 12.06 18.71 46.00
CA GLY A 388 11.52 19.80 46.83
C GLY A 388 10.34 20.58 46.22
N ARG A 389 10.03 20.39 44.93
CA ARG A 389 8.85 21.00 44.28
C ARG A 389 7.64 20.07 44.29
N LEU A 390 7.82 18.77 44.09
CA LEU A 390 6.74 17.79 44.16
C LEU A 390 6.50 17.29 45.60
N ASP A 391 5.27 16.86 45.87
CA ASP A 391 4.93 16.03 47.04
C ASP A 391 5.94 14.90 47.24
N GLU A 392 6.50 14.81 48.44
CA GLU A 392 7.59 13.90 48.76
C GLU A 392 7.24 12.42 48.50
N ARG A 393 5.98 12.03 48.79
CA ARG A 393 5.47 10.68 48.50
C ARG A 393 5.43 10.38 47.00
N VAL A 394 5.06 11.38 46.18
CA VAL A 394 4.98 11.25 44.72
C VAL A 394 6.38 11.22 44.12
N TYR A 395 7.27 12.11 44.57
CA TYR A 395 8.67 12.15 44.18
C TYR A 395 9.37 10.81 44.46
N ALA A 396 9.32 10.32 45.71
CA ALA A 396 9.96 9.08 46.12
C ALA A 396 9.41 7.84 45.38
N ARG A 397 8.15 7.86 44.95
CA ARG A 397 7.56 6.80 44.12
C ARG A 397 8.09 6.86 42.68
N ARG A 398 8.19 8.05 42.07
CA ARG A 398 8.73 8.24 40.72
C ARG A 398 10.23 7.92 40.66
N GLU A 399 10.99 8.38 41.64
CA GLU A 399 12.44 8.16 41.73
C GLU A 399 12.78 6.67 41.82
N ARG A 400 12.12 5.94 42.72
CA ARG A 400 12.26 4.48 42.82
C ARG A 400 11.93 3.76 41.51
N ARG A 401 10.95 4.24 40.74
CA ARG A 401 10.59 3.67 39.44
C ARG A 401 11.70 3.91 38.40
N HIS A 402 12.25 5.11 38.31
CA HIS A 402 13.30 5.46 37.34
C HIS A 402 14.63 4.77 37.69
N LEU A 403 15.05 4.74 38.95
CA LEU A 403 16.25 4.02 39.39
C LEU A 403 16.17 2.52 39.10
N ARG A 404 15.03 1.87 39.37
CA ARG A 404 14.81 0.46 39.00
C ARG A 404 14.92 0.24 37.49
N ALA A 405 14.45 1.19 36.67
CA ALA A 405 14.54 1.10 35.22
C ALA A 405 15.99 1.27 34.72
N ILE A 406 16.76 2.20 35.30
CA ILE A 406 18.18 2.42 35.01
C ILE A 406 18.99 1.17 35.36
N ASN A 407 18.92 0.68 36.60
CA ASN A 407 19.69 -0.49 37.04
C ASN A 407 19.39 -1.73 36.17
N LYS A 408 18.13 -1.90 35.75
CA LYS A 408 17.74 -2.97 34.82
C LYS A 408 18.43 -2.82 33.47
N LEU A 409 18.45 -1.60 32.90
CA LEU A 409 19.07 -1.31 31.61
C LEU A 409 20.59 -1.40 31.65
N GLU A 410 21.24 -0.95 32.72
CA GLU A 410 22.68 -1.11 32.94
C GLU A 410 23.07 -2.59 33.01
N THR A 411 22.29 -3.40 33.75
CA THR A 411 22.50 -4.85 33.82
C THR A 411 22.29 -5.51 32.44
N GLU A 412 21.34 -5.04 31.63
CA GLU A 412 21.19 -5.47 30.23
C GLU A 412 22.39 -5.06 29.37
N LEU A 413 22.88 -3.83 29.49
CA LEU A 413 24.02 -3.30 28.75
C LEU A 413 25.30 -4.07 29.08
N HIS A 414 25.59 -4.29 30.36
CA HIS A 414 26.75 -5.06 30.81
C HIS A 414 26.74 -6.48 30.22
N ARG A 415 25.59 -7.16 30.24
CA ARG A 415 25.42 -8.48 29.59
C ARG A 415 25.72 -8.46 28.10
N PHE A 416 25.45 -7.35 27.39
CA PHE A 416 25.80 -7.20 25.98
C PHE A 416 27.28 -6.90 25.77
N ASN A 417 27.90 -6.09 26.63
CA ASN A 417 29.34 -5.80 26.57
C ASN A 417 30.17 -7.08 26.76
N VAL A 418 29.84 -7.90 27.77
CA VAL A 418 30.50 -9.20 28.00
C VAL A 418 30.38 -10.13 26.78
N LYS A 419 29.20 -10.19 26.15
CA LYS A 419 29.01 -10.97 24.91
C LYS A 419 29.83 -10.45 23.75
N LEU A 420 30.04 -9.14 23.67
CA LEU A 420 30.82 -8.49 22.62
C LEU A 420 32.31 -8.80 22.80
N GLU A 421 32.83 -8.70 24.02
CA GLU A 421 34.22 -9.06 24.38
C GLU A 421 34.51 -10.54 24.08
N GLN A 422 33.62 -11.45 24.48
CA GLN A 422 33.73 -12.88 24.15
C GLN A 422 33.78 -13.11 22.63
N TRP A 423 32.97 -12.37 21.87
CA TRP A 423 32.97 -12.45 20.41
C TRP A 423 34.29 -11.94 19.81
N HIS A 424 34.84 -10.83 20.31
CA HIS A 424 36.13 -10.30 19.87
C HIS A 424 37.28 -11.24 20.20
N ALA A 425 37.31 -11.82 21.40
CA ALA A 425 38.32 -12.80 21.81
C ALA A 425 38.30 -14.03 20.90
N HIS A 426 37.10 -14.54 20.56
CA HIS A 426 36.95 -15.64 19.61
C HIS A 426 37.44 -15.25 18.21
N GLN A 427 37.08 -14.07 17.72
CA GLN A 427 37.48 -13.62 16.38
C GLN A 427 39.00 -13.43 16.26
N LYS A 428 39.65 -12.85 17.28
CA LYS A 428 41.10 -12.66 17.32
C LYS A 428 41.85 -13.99 17.32
N ARG A 429 41.28 -15.03 17.92
CA ARG A 429 41.87 -16.38 17.99
C ARG A 429 41.84 -17.15 16.66
N TYR A 430 40.82 -16.92 15.83
CA TYR A 430 40.58 -17.72 14.61
C TYR A 430 40.69 -16.94 13.28
N ASN A 431 40.99 -15.63 13.31
CA ASN A 431 41.16 -14.76 12.14
C ASN A 431 40.07 -14.87 11.05
N ILE A 432 38.79 -15.01 11.44
CA ILE A 432 37.67 -15.35 10.55
C ILE A 432 37.16 -14.14 9.71
N SER A 433 37.94 -13.08 9.51
CA SER A 433 37.44 -11.87 8.82
C SER A 433 37.47 -12.00 7.30
N GLN A 434 36.38 -12.50 6.71
CA GLN A 434 36.21 -12.55 5.24
C GLN A 434 35.37 -11.38 4.73
N ALA A 435 35.85 -10.73 3.67
CA ALA A 435 35.05 -9.81 2.86
C ALA A 435 34.16 -10.57 1.87
N VAL A 436 32.90 -10.16 1.76
CA VAL A 436 31.89 -10.82 0.91
C VAL A 436 31.65 -10.03 -0.37
N THR A 437 31.62 -8.70 -0.27
CA THR A 437 31.42 -7.79 -1.39
C THR A 437 32.36 -6.59 -1.29
N ALA A 438 32.64 -5.91 -2.40
CA ALA A 438 33.38 -4.65 -2.39
C ALA A 438 32.56 -3.56 -3.10
N PHE A 439 32.58 -2.34 -2.55
CA PHE A 439 32.06 -1.14 -3.19
C PHE A 439 33.25 -0.34 -3.70
N VAL A 440 33.33 -0.17 -5.02
CA VAL A 440 34.43 0.52 -5.69
C VAL A 440 33.91 1.84 -6.21
N THR A 441 34.46 2.93 -5.69
CA THR A 441 34.11 4.29 -6.07
C THR A 441 35.15 4.80 -7.07
N PHE A 442 34.72 5.30 -8.23
CA PHE A 442 35.61 5.91 -9.21
C PHE A 442 35.76 7.41 -8.97
N GLU A 443 36.88 7.99 -9.43
CA GLU A 443 37.07 9.45 -9.37
C GLU A 443 36.16 10.18 -10.36
N GLU A 444 35.85 9.56 -11.51
CA GLU A 444 35.12 10.18 -12.62
C GLU A 444 33.93 9.31 -13.03
N GLU A 445 32.86 9.95 -13.55
CA GLU A 445 31.66 9.27 -14.09
C GLU A 445 32.02 8.27 -15.20
N GLU A 446 33.01 8.62 -16.01
CA GLU A 446 33.53 7.79 -17.09
C GLU A 446 34.04 6.43 -16.56
N GLY A 447 34.73 6.42 -15.43
CA GLY A 447 35.24 5.17 -14.82
C GLY A 447 34.11 4.23 -14.40
N PHE A 448 33.02 4.79 -13.89
CA PHE A 448 31.81 4.06 -13.53
C PHE A 448 31.16 3.41 -14.77
N HIS A 449 30.89 4.19 -15.83
CA HIS A 449 30.24 3.66 -17.04
C HIS A 449 31.13 2.67 -17.81
N ARG A 450 32.44 2.95 -17.94
CA ARG A 450 33.41 2.00 -18.53
C ARG A 450 33.42 0.67 -17.78
N CYS A 451 33.36 0.69 -16.45
CA CYS A 451 33.30 -0.53 -15.66
C CYS A 451 32.06 -1.38 -15.96
N LEU A 452 30.88 -0.77 -15.99
CA LEU A 452 29.63 -1.48 -16.29
C LEU A 452 29.57 -1.96 -17.76
N GLN A 453 30.22 -1.25 -18.68
CA GLN A 453 30.34 -1.66 -20.07
C GLN A 453 31.30 -2.84 -20.26
N GLU A 454 32.46 -2.82 -19.60
CA GLU A 454 33.46 -3.89 -19.71
C GLU A 454 33.03 -5.18 -18.98
N TYR A 455 32.20 -5.03 -17.95
CA TYR A 455 31.66 -6.11 -17.13
C TYR A 455 30.12 -6.08 -17.09
N PRO A 456 29.43 -6.37 -18.21
CA PRO A 456 27.98 -6.27 -18.27
C PRO A 456 27.30 -7.44 -17.52
N ASP A 457 26.25 -7.13 -16.76
CA ASP A 457 25.48 -8.12 -15.98
C ASP A 457 24.40 -8.85 -16.83
N LEU A 458 24.83 -9.48 -17.93
CA LEU A 458 23.97 -10.17 -18.91
C LEU A 458 23.61 -11.62 -18.53
N GLY A 459 23.77 -12.00 -17.26
CA GLY A 459 23.43 -13.34 -16.75
C GLY A 459 24.61 -14.32 -16.68
N TRP A 460 24.29 -15.58 -16.39
CA TRP A 460 25.30 -16.58 -16.03
C TRP A 460 26.08 -17.15 -17.22
N LEU A 461 25.46 -17.24 -18.40
CA LEU A 461 26.06 -17.76 -19.63
C LEU A 461 27.20 -16.86 -20.13
N HIS A 462 26.95 -15.55 -20.26
CA HIS A 462 27.97 -14.57 -20.65
C HIS A 462 29.19 -14.59 -19.72
N ARG A 463 28.94 -14.75 -18.41
CA ARG A 463 29.99 -14.84 -17.39
C ARG A 463 30.88 -16.07 -17.55
N LEU A 464 30.37 -17.17 -18.12
CA LEU A 464 31.18 -18.38 -18.34
C LEU A 464 32.35 -18.09 -19.32
N PHE A 465 32.10 -17.26 -20.32
CA PHE A 465 33.02 -16.88 -21.39
C PHE A 465 33.86 -15.62 -21.09
N GLN A 466 33.90 -15.16 -19.84
CA GLN A 466 34.70 -14.00 -19.45
C GLN A 466 36.21 -14.23 -19.75
N PRO A 467 36.89 -13.35 -20.50
CA PRO A 467 38.32 -13.47 -20.83
C PRO A 467 39.24 -13.55 -19.59
N TYR A 468 40.41 -14.19 -19.72
CA TYR A 468 41.33 -14.40 -18.60
C TYR A 468 41.83 -13.09 -17.97
N TYR A 469 42.20 -12.09 -18.79
CA TYR A 469 42.68 -10.78 -18.32
C TYR A 469 41.61 -9.97 -17.54
N LYS A 470 40.33 -10.35 -17.62
CA LYS A 470 39.24 -9.75 -16.84
C LYS A 470 38.96 -10.47 -15.51
N ARG A 471 39.64 -11.59 -15.24
CA ARG A 471 39.46 -12.40 -14.03
C ARG A 471 40.50 -11.99 -12.98
N LEU A 472 40.10 -12.00 -11.71
CA LEU A 472 40.98 -11.76 -10.57
C LEU A 472 41.22 -13.10 -9.86
N HIS A 473 42.48 -13.48 -9.64
CA HIS A 473 42.84 -14.81 -9.07
C HIS A 473 42.17 -15.98 -9.81
N GLY A 474 42.06 -15.90 -11.15
CA GLY A 474 41.35 -16.89 -11.97
C GLY A 474 39.82 -16.92 -11.78
N LYS A 475 39.27 -16.14 -10.84
CA LYS A 475 37.83 -16.06 -10.59
C LYS A 475 37.18 -14.95 -11.42
N ARG A 476 35.97 -15.27 -11.88
CA ARG A 476 35.12 -14.39 -12.69
C ARG A 476 34.50 -13.30 -11.82
N LEU A 477 34.67 -12.04 -12.22
CA LEU A 477 34.14 -10.88 -11.50
C LEU A 477 32.74 -10.52 -11.99
N ARG A 478 31.89 -10.04 -11.08
CA ARG A 478 30.54 -9.55 -11.40
C ARG A 478 30.33 -8.17 -10.79
N PHE A 479 30.16 -7.17 -11.64
CA PHE A 479 29.86 -5.80 -11.24
C PHE A 479 28.38 -5.48 -11.48
N ARG A 480 27.84 -4.64 -10.61
CA ARG A 480 26.49 -4.07 -10.72
C ARG A 480 26.53 -2.62 -10.24
N PRO A 481 25.62 -1.73 -10.69
CA PRO A 481 25.50 -0.42 -10.07
C PRO A 481 25.22 -0.57 -8.57
N ALA A 482 25.93 0.19 -7.73
CA ALA A 482 25.75 0.08 -6.29
C ALA A 482 24.39 0.69 -5.87
N PRO A 483 23.66 0.07 -4.92
CA PRO A 483 22.49 0.70 -4.31
C PRO A 483 22.92 1.90 -3.46
N ASP A 484 22.00 2.80 -3.11
CA ASP A 484 22.29 3.92 -2.19
C ASP A 484 22.85 3.38 -0.84
N PRO A 485 23.89 4.00 -0.25
CA PRO A 485 24.45 3.57 1.03
C PRO A 485 23.43 3.44 2.17
N THR A 486 22.37 4.25 2.14
CA THR A 486 21.26 4.20 3.11
C THR A 486 20.31 3.03 2.87
N ASP A 487 20.18 2.58 1.63
CA ASP A 487 19.32 1.47 1.20
C ASP A 487 19.93 0.09 1.53
N ILE A 488 21.23 0.02 1.88
CA ILE A 488 21.93 -1.24 2.16
C ILE A 488 21.60 -1.75 3.57
N ILE A 489 21.15 -3.00 3.65
CA ILE A 489 21.00 -3.74 4.92
C ILE A 489 22.32 -4.46 5.21
N TRP A 490 23.23 -3.76 5.89
CA TRP A 490 24.59 -4.21 6.17
C TRP A 490 24.63 -5.55 6.94
N GLU A 491 23.63 -5.84 7.78
CA GLU A 491 23.57 -7.11 8.51
C GLU A 491 23.30 -8.32 7.60
N ASN A 492 22.70 -8.11 6.42
CA ASN A 492 22.31 -9.18 5.52
C ASN A 492 23.32 -9.43 4.39
N LEU A 493 24.33 -8.56 4.24
CA LEU A 493 25.27 -8.57 3.11
C LEU A 493 26.03 -9.90 2.96
N HIS A 494 26.29 -10.59 4.08
CA HIS A 494 26.99 -11.88 4.09
C HIS A 494 26.22 -13.04 3.46
N TYR A 495 24.89 -12.97 3.39
CA TYR A 495 24.09 -14.09 2.88
C TYR A 495 24.29 -14.24 1.37
N SER A 496 24.63 -15.46 0.96
CA SER A 496 24.84 -15.77 -0.46
C SER A 496 23.51 -15.73 -1.25
N LEU A 497 23.58 -15.79 -2.58
CA LEU A 497 22.37 -15.86 -3.40
C LEU A 497 21.59 -17.16 -3.15
N LEU A 498 22.27 -18.30 -3.05
CA LEU A 498 21.63 -19.61 -2.84
C LEU A 498 20.94 -19.68 -1.47
N GLU A 499 21.59 -19.19 -0.41
CA GLU A 499 20.99 -19.13 0.92
C GLU A 499 19.73 -18.25 0.95
N ARG A 500 19.76 -17.11 0.24
CA ARG A 500 18.59 -16.22 0.15
C ARG A 500 17.46 -16.85 -0.64
N VAL A 501 17.76 -17.49 -1.79
CA VAL A 501 16.75 -18.21 -2.58
C VAL A 501 16.13 -19.35 -1.76
N PHE A 502 16.93 -20.12 -1.02
CA PHE A 502 16.43 -21.16 -0.14
C PHE A 502 15.54 -20.60 0.98
N ARG A 503 15.93 -19.49 1.60
CA ARG A 503 15.09 -18.79 2.60
C ARG A 503 13.80 -18.25 1.98
N GLN A 504 13.86 -17.70 0.76
CA GLN A 504 12.68 -17.23 0.03
C GLN A 504 11.75 -18.40 -0.30
N LEU A 505 12.28 -19.57 -0.64
CA LEU A 505 11.52 -20.79 -0.87
C LEU A 505 10.89 -21.31 0.43
N ILE A 506 11.62 -21.35 1.56
CA ILE A 506 11.04 -21.68 2.86
C ILE A 506 9.92 -20.70 3.22
N VAL A 507 10.16 -19.40 3.07
CA VAL A 507 9.12 -18.40 3.32
C VAL A 507 7.93 -18.64 2.40
N ALA A 508 8.14 -18.87 1.10
CA ALA A 508 7.07 -19.19 0.16
C ALA A 508 6.26 -20.43 0.58
N LEU A 509 6.93 -21.50 1.03
CA LEU A 509 6.28 -22.70 1.55
C LEU A 509 5.44 -22.39 2.80
N ILE A 510 5.98 -21.64 3.77
CA ILE A 510 5.23 -21.23 4.96
C ILE A 510 4.04 -20.35 4.54
N THR A 511 4.22 -19.44 3.59
CA THR A 511 3.10 -18.60 3.09
C THR A 511 2.02 -19.45 2.44
N LEU A 512 2.41 -20.47 1.67
CA LEU A 512 1.46 -21.42 1.06
C LEU A 512 0.73 -22.23 2.13
N SER A 513 1.41 -22.67 3.20
CA SER A 513 0.78 -23.34 4.33
C SER A 513 -0.21 -22.44 5.07
N VAL A 514 0.09 -21.15 5.26
CA VAL A 514 -0.83 -20.20 5.88
C VAL A 514 -2.07 -19.97 4.98
N LEU A 515 -1.88 -19.87 3.66
CA LEU A 515 -2.98 -19.77 2.70
C LEU A 515 -3.82 -21.06 2.65
N PHE A 516 -3.20 -22.22 2.81
CA PHE A 516 -3.93 -23.48 2.91
C PHE A 516 -4.73 -23.57 4.22
N LEU A 517 -4.17 -23.10 5.33
CA LEU A 517 -4.91 -23.05 6.59
C LEU A 517 -6.10 -22.09 6.50
N SER A 518 -5.95 -20.93 5.83
CA SER A 518 -7.09 -20.04 5.59
C SER A 518 -8.15 -20.67 4.69
N PHE A 519 -7.75 -21.43 3.67
CA PHE A 519 -8.65 -22.23 2.86
C PHE A 519 -9.48 -23.19 3.72
N VAL A 520 -8.85 -23.97 4.59
CA VAL A 520 -9.55 -24.91 5.46
C VAL A 520 -10.58 -24.20 6.34
N PHE A 521 -10.22 -23.07 6.96
CA PHE A 521 -11.16 -22.30 7.79
C PHE A 521 -12.35 -21.75 7.01
N ILE A 522 -12.11 -21.20 5.81
CA ILE A 522 -13.18 -20.66 4.96
C ILE A 522 -14.06 -21.79 4.43
N PHE A 523 -13.47 -22.91 4.04
CA PHE A 523 -14.17 -24.10 3.59
C PHE A 523 -15.09 -24.65 4.68
N VAL A 524 -14.59 -24.88 5.90
CA VAL A 524 -15.41 -25.38 7.03
C VAL A 524 -16.57 -24.43 7.34
N ALA A 525 -16.33 -23.12 7.32
CA ALA A 525 -17.40 -22.14 7.53
C ALA A 525 -18.48 -22.20 6.44
N LYS A 526 -18.07 -22.37 5.18
CA LYS A 526 -18.99 -22.55 4.05
C LYS A 526 -19.73 -23.88 4.10
N GLU A 527 -19.07 -24.97 4.47
CA GLU A 527 -19.66 -26.30 4.60
C GLU A 527 -20.75 -26.30 5.68
N GLN A 528 -20.48 -25.68 6.83
CA GLN A 528 -21.47 -25.51 7.89
C GLN A 528 -22.69 -24.72 7.39
N LYS A 529 -22.46 -23.60 6.68
CA LYS A 529 -23.55 -22.82 6.08
C LYS A 529 -24.41 -23.67 5.12
N SER A 530 -23.77 -24.38 4.18
CA SER A 530 -24.46 -25.19 3.17
C SER A 530 -25.27 -26.34 3.79
N LYS A 531 -24.76 -26.99 4.85
CA LYS A 531 -25.50 -28.02 5.59
C LYS A 531 -26.81 -27.51 6.17
N LEU A 532 -26.83 -26.28 6.70
CA LEU A 532 -28.06 -25.68 7.23
C LEU A 532 -29.02 -25.26 6.11
N GLU A 533 -28.51 -24.74 4.99
CA GLU A 533 -29.35 -24.32 3.86
C GLU A 533 -30.07 -25.51 3.20
N ARG A 534 -29.43 -26.68 3.11
CA ARG A 534 -30.05 -27.90 2.57
C ARG A 534 -31.24 -28.42 3.38
N GLN A 535 -31.40 -28.02 4.65
CA GLN A 535 -32.47 -28.52 5.50
C GLN A 535 -33.87 -28.08 5.02
N TYR A 536 -34.01 -26.85 4.53
CA TYR A 536 -35.28 -26.29 4.04
C TYR A 536 -35.24 -25.92 2.55
N GLY A 537 -34.05 -25.95 1.91
CA GLY A 537 -33.90 -25.48 0.53
C GLY A 537 -34.13 -23.97 0.38
N ARG A 538 -34.15 -23.49 -0.86
CA ARG A 538 -34.61 -22.14 -1.20
C ARG A 538 -35.68 -22.25 -2.29
N PRO A 539 -36.84 -21.57 -2.14
CA PRO A 539 -37.87 -21.59 -3.16
C PRO A 539 -37.39 -20.83 -4.39
N SER A 540 -37.58 -21.40 -5.59
CA SER A 540 -37.26 -20.73 -6.87
C SER A 540 -38.23 -19.59 -7.18
N SER A 541 -39.47 -19.68 -6.71
CA SER A 541 -40.50 -18.65 -6.82
C SER A 541 -41.56 -18.88 -5.74
N CYS A 542 -41.94 -17.84 -5.00
CA CYS A 542 -43.02 -17.94 -4.01
C CYS A 542 -44.38 -17.62 -4.66
N PRO A 543 -45.35 -18.54 -4.64
CA PRO A 543 -46.73 -18.23 -5.01
C PRO A 543 -47.32 -17.16 -4.07
N THR A 544 -48.21 -16.30 -4.59
CA THR A 544 -48.83 -15.21 -3.83
C THR A 544 -49.80 -15.69 -2.74
N GLN A 545 -50.29 -16.93 -2.85
CA GLN A 545 -51.12 -17.58 -1.83
C GLN A 545 -50.63 -19.01 -1.64
N VAL A 546 -49.99 -19.27 -0.50
CA VAL A 546 -49.56 -20.61 -0.08
C VAL A 546 -50.44 -20.99 1.11
N LEU A 547 -51.19 -22.08 1.00
CA LEU A 547 -51.97 -22.60 2.12
C LEU A 547 -51.14 -23.55 2.99
N LYS A 548 -51.60 -23.76 4.22
CA LYS A 548 -50.98 -24.68 5.18
C LYS A 548 -50.92 -26.12 4.65
N SER A 549 -51.92 -26.55 3.88
CA SER A 549 -51.95 -27.86 3.21
C SER A 549 -50.84 -28.03 2.18
N ASP A 550 -50.49 -26.95 1.47
CA ASP A 550 -49.51 -27.00 0.38
C ASP A 550 -48.11 -27.20 0.95
N VAL A 551 -47.83 -26.61 2.10
CA VAL A 551 -46.57 -26.78 2.85
C VAL A 551 -46.42 -28.22 3.33
N VAL A 552 -47.49 -28.80 3.91
CA VAL A 552 -47.47 -30.20 4.41
C VAL A 552 -47.27 -31.17 3.24
N GLN A 553 -47.93 -30.94 2.11
CA GLN A 553 -47.77 -31.77 0.91
C GLN A 553 -46.35 -31.67 0.32
N ASP A 554 -45.75 -30.48 0.33
CA ASP A 554 -44.39 -30.27 -0.19
C ASP A 554 -43.32 -30.94 0.69
N GLU A 555 -43.45 -30.91 2.02
CA GLU A 555 -42.56 -31.65 2.92
C GLU A 555 -42.73 -33.18 2.81
N LEU A 556 -43.93 -33.68 2.47
CA LEU A 556 -44.13 -35.10 2.14
C LEU A 556 -43.46 -35.50 0.82
N ASN A 557 -43.55 -34.63 -0.19
CA ASN A 557 -42.92 -34.83 -1.49
C ASN A 557 -41.38 -34.88 -1.39
N LYS A 558 -40.81 -34.20 -0.39
CA LYS A 558 -39.38 -34.25 -0.05
C LYS A 558 -38.89 -35.66 0.27
N VAL A 559 -39.73 -36.49 0.88
CA VAL A 559 -39.42 -37.88 1.23
C VAL A 559 -39.64 -38.81 0.03
N SER A 560 -40.59 -38.46 -0.83
CA SER A 560 -41.07 -39.33 -1.91
C SER A 560 -40.21 -39.29 -3.19
N GLU A 561 -39.37 -38.27 -3.39
CA GLU A 561 -38.48 -38.02 -4.57
C GLU A 561 -39.16 -38.01 -5.97
N LEU A 562 -40.41 -38.46 -6.12
CA LEU A 562 -41.17 -38.50 -7.38
C LEU A 562 -41.68 -37.13 -7.86
N VAL A 563 -41.76 -36.13 -6.97
CA VAL A 563 -42.27 -34.78 -7.24
C VAL A 563 -41.21 -33.77 -6.79
N PRO A 564 -40.89 -32.73 -7.58
CA PRO A 564 -39.85 -31.77 -7.20
C PRO A 564 -40.26 -30.99 -5.94
N TYR A 565 -39.40 -31.04 -4.92
CA TYR A 565 -39.51 -30.27 -3.68
C TYR A 565 -39.39 -28.76 -3.97
N LYS A 566 -40.38 -27.98 -3.54
CA LYS A 566 -40.48 -26.53 -3.84
C LYS A 566 -40.10 -25.61 -2.67
N ALA A 567 -39.77 -26.16 -1.51
CA ALA A 567 -39.38 -25.41 -0.31
C ALA A 567 -40.44 -24.37 0.15
N LEU A 568 -41.73 -24.73 0.10
CA LEU A 568 -42.85 -23.80 0.35
C LEU A 568 -42.96 -23.28 1.81
N VAL A 569 -42.27 -23.91 2.76
CA VAL A 569 -42.22 -23.48 4.18
C VAL A 569 -41.79 -22.01 4.28
N GLU A 570 -40.77 -21.61 3.53
CA GLU A 570 -40.25 -20.23 3.56
C GLU A 570 -41.31 -19.22 3.08
N CYS A 571 -42.00 -19.53 1.99
CA CYS A 571 -43.01 -18.65 1.40
C CYS A 571 -44.20 -18.45 2.34
N TYR A 572 -44.71 -19.54 2.95
CA TYR A 572 -45.80 -19.47 3.91
C TYR A 572 -45.42 -18.65 5.14
N CYS A 573 -44.29 -18.95 5.78
CA CYS A 573 -43.89 -18.27 7.02
C CYS A 573 -43.59 -16.79 6.79
N LYS A 574 -43.01 -16.39 5.64
CA LYS A 574 -42.82 -14.98 5.28
C LYS A 574 -44.14 -14.26 5.06
N ASN A 575 -45.08 -14.85 4.31
CA ASN A 575 -46.40 -14.23 4.09
C ASN A 575 -47.17 -14.09 5.41
N PHE A 576 -47.13 -15.11 6.27
CA PHE A 576 -47.74 -15.07 7.59
C PHE A 576 -47.11 -13.99 8.49
N LEU A 577 -45.80 -13.75 8.37
CA LEU A 577 -45.09 -12.69 9.10
C LEU A 577 -45.47 -11.28 8.65
N VAL A 578 -45.91 -11.10 7.40
CA VAL A 578 -46.39 -9.80 6.90
C VAL A 578 -47.71 -9.42 7.57
N ASP A 579 -48.61 -10.39 7.74
CA ASP A 579 -49.96 -10.16 8.27
C ASP A 579 -50.05 -10.31 9.80
N HIS A 580 -49.08 -11.01 10.43
CA HIS A 580 -49.09 -11.31 11.86
C HIS A 580 -47.76 -11.02 12.58
N SER A 581 -47.79 -11.05 13.92
CA SER A 581 -46.57 -10.83 14.72
C SER A 581 -45.60 -12.01 14.62
N PHE A 582 -44.28 -11.74 14.72
CA PHE A 582 -43.23 -12.77 14.73
C PHE A 582 -43.48 -13.87 15.78
N ARG A 583 -44.03 -13.51 16.94
CA ARG A 583 -44.36 -14.48 18.00
C ARG A 583 -45.46 -15.44 17.53
N SER A 584 -46.48 -14.94 16.84
CA SER A 584 -47.56 -15.78 16.29
C SER A 584 -47.02 -16.76 15.26
N MET A 585 -46.17 -16.31 14.34
CA MET A 585 -45.52 -17.17 13.34
C MET A 585 -44.70 -18.32 13.97
N MET A 586 -44.00 -18.05 15.07
CA MET A 586 -43.16 -19.04 15.76
C MET A 586 -43.94 -20.13 16.51
N TYR A 587 -45.23 -19.94 16.77
CA TYR A 587 -46.07 -20.93 17.47
C TYR A 587 -47.15 -21.53 16.56
N GLU A 588 -47.07 -21.30 15.25
CA GLU A 588 -47.94 -21.93 14.27
C GLU A 588 -47.60 -23.44 14.15
N SER A 589 -48.57 -24.31 14.38
CA SER A 589 -48.42 -25.77 14.34
C SER A 589 -48.79 -26.35 12.98
N PHE A 590 -48.10 -27.38 12.49
CA PHE A 590 -48.39 -28.09 11.25
C PHE A 590 -48.58 -29.57 11.55
N TYR A 591 -49.66 -30.16 11.06
CA TYR A 591 -49.93 -31.58 11.28
C TYR A 591 -49.12 -32.43 10.31
N ASN A 592 -48.29 -33.34 10.82
CA ASN A 592 -47.53 -34.28 10.00
C ASN A 592 -48.27 -35.65 9.92
N PRO A 593 -48.79 -36.05 8.76
CA PRO A 593 -49.57 -37.29 8.62
C PRO A 593 -48.72 -38.58 8.70
N GLU A 594 -47.39 -38.51 8.57
CA GLU A 594 -46.51 -39.69 8.72
C GLU A 594 -46.16 -39.99 10.18
N THR A 595 -45.94 -38.95 11.00
CA THR A 595 -45.54 -39.09 12.41
C THR A 595 -46.73 -39.00 13.37
N GLY A 596 -47.85 -38.43 12.93
CA GLY A 596 -49.05 -38.22 13.75
C GLY A 596 -48.93 -37.12 14.79
N GLU A 597 -47.87 -36.30 14.74
CA GLU A 597 -47.58 -35.21 15.68
C GLU A 597 -47.67 -33.83 15.02
N ASP A 598 -47.93 -32.81 15.84
CA ASP A 598 -47.90 -31.41 15.42
C ASP A 598 -46.47 -30.85 15.46
N GLU A 599 -45.95 -30.45 14.31
CA GLU A 599 -44.61 -29.88 14.14
C GLU A 599 -44.64 -28.34 14.00
N LEU A 600 -43.62 -27.67 14.55
CA LEU A 600 -43.48 -26.21 14.47
C LEU A 600 -42.54 -25.79 13.32
N LEU A 601 -42.94 -26.05 12.08
CA LEU A 601 -42.11 -25.84 10.88
C LEU A 601 -41.64 -24.38 10.72
N CYS A 602 -42.50 -23.39 11.01
CA CYS A 602 -42.09 -21.98 10.93
C CYS A 602 -41.07 -21.59 12.00
N ARG A 603 -41.08 -22.23 13.17
CA ARG A 603 -40.08 -22.00 14.22
C ARG A 603 -38.73 -22.54 13.83
N SER A 604 -38.69 -23.78 13.36
CA SER A 604 -37.45 -24.44 12.95
C SER A 604 -36.86 -23.75 11.72
N TRP A 605 -37.69 -23.44 10.71
CA TRP A 605 -37.28 -22.60 9.57
C TRP A 605 -36.74 -21.25 10.02
N ALA A 606 -37.44 -20.49 10.86
CA ALA A 606 -36.98 -19.16 11.30
C ALA A 606 -35.64 -19.24 12.06
N THR A 607 -35.43 -20.27 12.90
CA THR A 607 -34.14 -20.48 13.56
C THR A 607 -33.03 -20.85 12.58
N THR A 608 -33.31 -21.70 11.59
CA THR A 608 -32.35 -22.06 10.54
C THR A 608 -32.06 -20.86 9.62
N PHE A 609 -33.05 -20.04 9.29
CA PHE A 609 -32.91 -18.81 8.53
C PHE A 609 -32.04 -17.79 9.29
N VAL A 610 -32.32 -17.51 10.56
CA VAL A 610 -31.49 -16.58 11.35
C VAL A 610 -30.06 -17.08 11.50
N THR A 611 -29.87 -18.37 11.77
CA THR A 611 -28.52 -18.95 11.91
C THR A 611 -27.75 -18.97 10.59
N THR A 612 -28.38 -19.29 9.46
CA THR A 612 -27.75 -19.20 8.13
C THR A 612 -27.39 -17.77 7.75
N GLN A 613 -28.24 -16.78 8.07
CA GLN A 613 -27.91 -15.37 7.86
C GLN A 613 -26.73 -14.90 8.73
N ILE A 614 -26.69 -15.29 10.02
CA ILE A 614 -25.56 -15.01 10.90
C ILE A 614 -24.28 -15.67 10.37
N LEU A 615 -24.34 -16.93 9.93
CA LEU A 615 -23.19 -17.64 9.35
C LEU A 615 -22.74 -16.99 8.03
N SER A 616 -23.67 -16.49 7.21
CA SER A 616 -23.37 -15.77 5.98
C SER A 616 -22.55 -14.50 6.26
N ILE A 617 -23.02 -13.66 7.19
CA ILE A 617 -22.30 -12.45 7.62
C ILE A 617 -20.97 -12.81 8.28
N ALA A 618 -20.96 -13.81 9.17
CA ALA A 618 -19.77 -14.28 9.86
C ALA A 618 -18.70 -14.80 8.90
N SER A 619 -19.11 -15.50 7.83
CA SER A 619 -18.19 -16.00 6.79
C SER A 619 -17.50 -14.86 6.05
N VAL A 620 -18.23 -13.79 5.71
CA VAL A 620 -17.66 -12.60 5.05
C VAL A 620 -16.72 -11.86 6.01
N LEU A 621 -17.10 -11.67 7.28
CA LEU A 621 -16.24 -11.06 8.29
C LEU A 621 -14.98 -11.89 8.58
N LEU A 622 -15.08 -13.22 8.56
CA LEU A 622 -13.95 -14.13 8.71
C LEU A 622 -12.94 -13.94 7.57
N VAL A 623 -13.41 -13.83 6.32
CA VAL A 623 -12.53 -13.55 5.16
C VAL A 623 -11.77 -12.23 5.36
N VAL A 624 -12.45 -11.17 5.79
CA VAL A 624 -11.80 -9.87 6.10
C VAL A 624 -10.76 -10.03 7.22
N ALA A 625 -11.10 -10.72 8.31
CA ALA A 625 -10.21 -10.93 9.45
C ALA A 625 -8.96 -11.73 9.07
N VAL A 626 -9.13 -12.82 8.31
CA VAL A 626 -8.03 -13.64 7.78
C VAL A 626 -7.10 -12.78 6.91
N ASN A 627 -7.63 -11.97 6.00
CA ASN A 627 -6.82 -11.09 5.15
C ASN A 627 -6.01 -10.05 5.95
N LEU A 628 -6.54 -9.55 7.07
CA LEU A 628 -5.83 -8.66 7.98
C LEU A 628 -4.70 -9.38 8.74
N ILE A 629 -4.97 -10.58 9.24
CA ILE A 629 -3.98 -11.42 9.96
C ILE A 629 -2.87 -11.85 9.01
N LEU A 630 -3.22 -12.30 7.81
CA LEU A 630 -2.32 -12.72 6.75
C LEU A 630 -1.30 -11.62 6.43
N ALA A 631 -1.76 -10.37 6.25
CA ALA A 631 -0.87 -9.24 6.00
C ALA A 631 0.16 -9.05 7.14
N ARG A 632 -0.22 -9.26 8.41
CA ARG A 632 0.70 -9.15 9.56
C ARG A 632 1.73 -10.27 9.57
N ILE A 633 1.29 -11.51 9.36
CA ILE A 633 2.17 -12.69 9.32
C ILE A 633 3.18 -12.55 8.18
N LEU A 634 2.70 -12.20 6.97
CA LEU A 634 3.55 -12.03 5.79
C LEU A 634 4.59 -10.93 5.98
N ASN A 635 4.22 -9.80 6.60
CA ASN A 635 5.18 -8.74 6.91
C ASN A 635 6.33 -9.23 7.81
N ALA A 636 6.05 -10.15 8.74
CA ALA A 636 7.08 -10.76 9.58
C ALA A 636 7.92 -11.80 8.82
N LEU A 637 7.26 -12.66 8.01
CA LEU A 637 7.94 -13.69 7.21
C LEU A 637 8.89 -13.10 6.17
N VAL A 638 8.51 -11.99 5.51
CA VAL A 638 9.35 -11.32 4.51
C VAL A 638 10.68 -10.81 5.11
N ALA A 639 10.72 -10.49 6.41
CA ALA A 639 11.96 -10.12 7.10
C ALA A 639 12.93 -11.30 7.33
N LEU A 640 12.47 -12.55 7.16
CA LEU A 640 13.28 -13.76 7.21
C LEU A 640 14.03 -14.05 5.90
N GLU A 641 13.65 -13.39 4.80
CA GLU A 641 14.28 -13.56 3.47
C GLU A 641 15.68 -12.95 3.37
N LYS A 642 16.03 -12.05 4.31
CA LYS A 642 17.35 -11.42 4.41
C LYS A 642 17.82 -10.75 3.11
N HIS A 643 16.96 -9.91 2.54
CA HIS A 643 17.31 -9.02 1.42
C HIS A 643 18.53 -8.14 1.76
N HIS A 644 19.34 -7.84 0.73
CA HIS A 644 20.53 -6.97 0.87
C HIS A 644 20.17 -5.48 0.86
N THR A 645 19.00 -5.10 0.34
CA THR A 645 18.53 -3.71 0.32
C THR A 645 17.15 -3.58 0.95
N GLU A 646 16.87 -2.42 1.55
CA GLU A 646 15.57 -2.09 2.12
C GLU A 646 14.51 -1.98 1.02
N SER A 647 14.86 -1.38 -0.12
CA SER A 647 13.98 -1.26 -1.28
C SER A 647 13.49 -2.62 -1.79
N SER A 648 14.39 -3.61 -1.92
CA SER A 648 13.99 -4.96 -2.37
C SER A 648 13.13 -5.69 -1.32
N LEU A 649 13.41 -5.49 -0.03
CA LEU A 649 12.57 -5.99 1.05
C LEU A 649 11.15 -5.40 1.00
N VAL A 650 11.04 -4.08 0.76
CA VAL A 650 9.75 -3.38 0.66
C VAL A 650 8.97 -3.85 -0.57
N VAL A 651 9.62 -4.01 -1.72
CA VAL A 651 8.98 -4.53 -2.94
C VAL A 651 8.51 -5.98 -2.77
N SER A 652 9.34 -6.86 -2.18
CA SER A 652 8.94 -8.25 -1.85
C SER A 652 7.74 -8.27 -0.90
N ARG A 653 7.73 -7.37 0.10
CA ARG A 653 6.59 -7.23 1.02
C ARG A 653 5.30 -6.87 0.29
N VAL A 654 5.33 -5.84 -0.56
CA VAL A 654 4.13 -5.41 -1.30
C VAL A 654 3.62 -6.52 -2.20
N THR A 655 4.49 -7.10 -3.03
CA THR A 655 4.10 -8.15 -3.99
C THR A 655 3.52 -9.39 -3.30
N LYS A 656 4.14 -9.88 -2.22
CA LYS A 656 3.65 -11.06 -1.50
C LYS A 656 2.37 -10.81 -0.72
N VAL A 657 2.24 -9.67 -0.04
CA VAL A 657 1.00 -9.31 0.67
C VAL A 657 -0.15 -9.15 -0.33
N PHE A 658 0.09 -8.46 -1.45
CA PHE A 658 -0.85 -8.33 -2.55
C PHE A 658 -1.29 -9.70 -3.09
N LEU A 659 -0.34 -10.53 -3.55
CA LEU A 659 -0.64 -11.84 -4.14
C LEU A 659 -1.42 -12.74 -3.17
N ALA A 660 -1.00 -12.78 -1.91
CA ALA A 660 -1.66 -13.61 -0.92
C ALA A 660 -3.09 -13.14 -0.62
N GLN A 661 -3.32 -11.83 -0.50
CA GLN A 661 -4.68 -11.28 -0.31
C GLN A 661 -5.55 -11.48 -1.56
N PHE A 662 -5.00 -11.29 -2.75
CA PHE A 662 -5.67 -11.53 -4.02
C PHE A 662 -6.10 -13.01 -4.15
N CYS A 663 -5.17 -13.95 -3.95
CA CYS A 663 -5.47 -15.38 -3.98
C CYS A 663 -6.53 -15.77 -2.95
N ASN A 664 -6.38 -15.31 -1.70
CA ASN A 664 -7.29 -15.68 -0.60
C ASN A 664 -8.71 -15.09 -0.77
N THR A 665 -8.85 -13.96 -1.47
CA THR A 665 -10.15 -13.28 -1.61
C THR A 665 -10.87 -13.62 -2.90
N ALA A 666 -10.14 -13.76 -4.01
CA ALA A 666 -10.73 -13.96 -5.34
C ALA A 666 -10.57 -15.40 -5.86
N LEU A 667 -9.34 -15.89 -5.97
CA LEU A 667 -9.09 -17.22 -6.55
C LEU A 667 -9.63 -18.32 -5.65
N LEU A 668 -9.53 -18.16 -4.34
CA LEU A 668 -10.05 -19.12 -3.38
C LEU A 668 -11.57 -19.28 -3.46
N MET A 669 -12.28 -18.15 -3.62
CA MET A 669 -13.73 -18.17 -3.79
C MET A 669 -14.13 -18.89 -5.07
N LEU A 670 -13.37 -18.77 -6.17
CA LEU A 670 -13.61 -19.57 -7.37
C LEU A 670 -13.39 -21.06 -7.11
N VAL A 671 -12.23 -21.43 -6.55
CA VAL A 671 -11.84 -22.84 -6.35
C VAL A 671 -12.77 -23.59 -5.39
N ILE A 672 -13.21 -22.96 -4.29
CA ILE A 672 -14.11 -23.62 -3.31
C ILE A 672 -15.49 -23.92 -3.92
N ASN A 673 -15.98 -23.07 -4.80
CA ASN A 673 -17.36 -23.15 -5.30
C ASN A 673 -17.45 -23.86 -6.66
N ALA A 674 -16.30 -24.16 -7.28
CA ALA A 674 -16.22 -24.91 -8.53
C ALA A 674 -16.41 -26.41 -8.31
N ASN A 675 -17.16 -27.06 -9.20
CA ASN A 675 -17.33 -28.50 -9.25
C ASN A 675 -16.19 -29.14 -10.08
N ALA A 676 -15.17 -29.69 -9.41
CA ALA A 676 -14.03 -30.29 -10.09
C ALA A 676 -14.37 -31.57 -10.88
N ASN A 677 -15.44 -32.29 -10.51
CA ASN A 677 -15.89 -33.50 -11.22
C ASN A 677 -16.41 -33.19 -12.64
N TYR A 678 -16.91 -31.97 -12.86
CA TYR A 678 -17.36 -31.52 -14.18
C TYR A 678 -16.19 -31.40 -15.19
N PHE A 679 -15.00 -31.04 -14.72
CA PHE A 679 -13.80 -30.88 -15.56
C PHE A 679 -12.95 -32.14 -15.68
N SER A 680 -13.01 -33.05 -14.70
CA SER A 680 -12.16 -34.26 -14.64
C SER A 680 -12.77 -35.49 -15.31
N SER A 681 -14.06 -35.47 -15.63
CA SER A 681 -14.72 -36.55 -16.37
C SER A 681 -14.52 -36.37 -17.88
N SER A 682 -13.34 -36.75 -18.37
CA SER A 682 -13.20 -37.18 -19.76
C SER A 682 -13.74 -38.60 -19.84
N PRO A 683 -14.90 -38.86 -20.47
CA PRO A 683 -15.36 -40.22 -20.68
C PRO A 683 -14.59 -40.78 -21.87
N THR A 684 -13.36 -41.24 -21.67
CA THR A 684 -12.80 -42.22 -22.59
C THR A 684 -13.43 -43.56 -22.22
N VAL A 685 -14.56 -43.86 -22.86
CA VAL A 685 -15.05 -45.23 -22.97
C VAL A 685 -13.98 -46.00 -23.74
N SER A 686 -13.12 -46.70 -23.01
CA SER A 686 -12.27 -47.74 -23.57
C SER A 686 -12.79 -49.07 -23.04
N GLU A 687 -13.41 -49.84 -23.93
CA GLU A 687 -14.01 -51.18 -23.76
C GLU A 687 -13.04 -52.28 -23.27
N THR A 688 -11.87 -51.94 -22.75
CA THR A 688 -10.89 -52.93 -22.30
C THR A 688 -10.29 -52.48 -20.99
N GLY A 689 -10.59 -53.26 -19.93
CA GLY A 689 -10.29 -52.98 -18.53
C GLY A 689 -8.80 -52.90 -18.17
N THR A 690 -8.15 -51.83 -18.58
CA THR A 690 -6.85 -51.40 -18.03
C THR A 690 -6.87 -49.90 -17.78
N THR A 691 -7.02 -49.52 -16.51
CA THR A 691 -6.99 -48.13 -16.03
C THR A 691 -5.56 -47.58 -16.05
N THR A 692 -5.13 -47.01 -17.18
CA THR A 692 -3.96 -46.11 -17.16
C THR A 692 -4.39 -44.81 -16.50
N GLY A 693 -3.94 -44.61 -15.26
CA GLY A 693 -4.30 -43.48 -14.40
C GLY A 693 -3.96 -42.12 -15.00
N GLY A 694 -4.97 -41.48 -15.61
CA GLY A 694 -5.04 -40.03 -15.63
C GLY A 694 -5.13 -39.51 -14.19
N PHE A 695 -4.42 -38.43 -13.87
CA PHE A 695 -4.38 -37.83 -12.55
C PHE A 695 -5.79 -37.32 -12.16
N SER A 696 -6.56 -38.15 -11.44
CA SER A 696 -7.90 -37.79 -10.97
C SER A 696 -7.82 -36.92 -9.72
N LEU A 697 -8.14 -35.64 -9.89
CA LEU A 697 -8.32 -34.68 -8.79
C LEU A 697 -9.59 -34.95 -7.95
N GLY A 698 -10.36 -36.00 -8.27
CA GLY A 698 -11.61 -36.37 -7.60
C GLY A 698 -11.46 -37.02 -6.22
N VAL A 699 -10.22 -37.30 -5.78
CA VAL A 699 -9.95 -37.86 -4.43
C VAL A 699 -10.15 -36.82 -3.32
N LEU A 700 -10.08 -35.52 -3.63
CA LEU A 700 -10.47 -34.45 -2.71
C LEU A 700 -11.97 -34.15 -2.87
N GLN A 701 -12.83 -34.84 -2.11
CA GLN A 701 -14.26 -34.48 -1.96
C GLN A 701 -14.47 -32.99 -1.59
N VAL A 702 -13.42 -32.33 -1.09
CA VAL A 702 -13.33 -30.90 -0.77
C VAL A 702 -13.47 -29.97 -1.99
N LEU A 703 -13.23 -30.46 -3.22
CA LEU A 703 -13.30 -29.68 -4.47
C LEU A 703 -14.55 -29.98 -5.32
N ASN A 704 -15.56 -30.64 -4.74
CA ASN A 704 -16.88 -30.80 -5.34
C ASN A 704 -17.80 -29.68 -4.89
N GLY A 705 -17.51 -28.47 -5.39
CA GLY A 705 -18.39 -27.32 -5.22
C GLY A 705 -19.73 -27.49 -5.95
N GLU A 706 -20.67 -26.61 -5.63
CA GLU A 706 -22.05 -26.66 -6.12
C GLU A 706 -22.17 -26.24 -7.59
N TYR A 707 -21.28 -25.36 -8.07
CA TYR A 707 -21.40 -24.76 -9.39
C TYR A 707 -20.42 -25.37 -10.39
N SER A 708 -20.94 -25.86 -11.51
CA SER A 708 -20.14 -26.42 -12.62
C SER A 708 -19.57 -25.36 -13.56
N ASP A 709 -20.16 -24.16 -13.58
CA ASP A 709 -19.75 -23.02 -14.41
C ASP A 709 -20.20 -21.71 -13.75
N PHE A 710 -19.93 -20.56 -14.38
CA PHE A 710 -20.50 -19.25 -14.01
C PHE A 710 -22.01 -19.18 -14.33
N SER A 711 -22.84 -19.96 -13.62
CA SER A 711 -24.31 -19.98 -13.76
C SER A 711 -24.97 -18.77 -13.10
N ALA A 712 -26.27 -18.57 -13.37
CA ALA A 712 -27.09 -17.57 -12.69
C ALA A 712 -26.98 -17.68 -11.16
N ASP A 713 -27.10 -18.90 -10.64
CA ASP A 713 -26.98 -19.21 -9.22
C ASP A 713 -25.60 -18.82 -8.66
N TRP A 714 -24.53 -19.04 -9.43
CA TRP A 714 -23.19 -18.61 -9.01
C TRP A 714 -23.11 -17.10 -8.84
N TYR A 715 -23.74 -16.31 -9.73
CA TYR A 715 -23.76 -14.85 -9.59
C TYR A 715 -24.57 -14.38 -8.38
N ASN A 716 -25.73 -14.98 -8.15
CA ASN A 716 -26.63 -14.64 -7.05
C ASN A 716 -26.05 -15.02 -5.67
N ASP A 717 -25.25 -16.08 -5.60
CA ASP A 717 -24.63 -16.52 -4.34
C ASP A 717 -23.19 -16.05 -4.18
N VAL A 718 -22.30 -16.47 -5.08
CA VAL A 718 -20.86 -16.21 -4.97
C VAL A 718 -20.52 -14.80 -5.44
N GLY A 719 -21.15 -14.34 -6.54
CA GLY A 719 -20.97 -12.99 -7.09
C GLY A 719 -21.41 -11.90 -6.10
N VAL A 720 -22.61 -12.02 -5.51
CA VAL A 720 -23.12 -11.11 -4.48
C VAL A 720 -22.23 -11.11 -3.24
N ALA A 721 -21.82 -12.28 -2.75
CA ALA A 721 -20.90 -12.38 -1.62
C ALA A 721 -19.54 -11.69 -1.90
N LEU A 722 -19.02 -11.81 -3.13
CA LEU A 722 -17.79 -11.15 -3.55
C LEU A 722 -17.94 -9.63 -3.63
N MET A 723 -19.04 -9.12 -4.23
CA MET A 723 -19.35 -7.69 -4.26
C MET A 723 -19.47 -7.11 -2.84
N LEU A 724 -20.19 -7.80 -1.95
CA LEU A 724 -20.32 -7.41 -0.54
C LEU A 724 -18.96 -7.39 0.17
N THR A 725 -18.12 -8.41 -0.07
CA THR A 725 -16.76 -8.47 0.48
C THR A 725 -15.91 -7.29 0.00
N MET A 726 -16.04 -6.88 -1.26
CA MET A 726 -15.32 -5.71 -1.80
C MET A 726 -15.81 -4.38 -1.22
N ILE A 727 -17.11 -4.23 -1.00
CA ILE A 727 -17.69 -3.08 -0.30
C ILE A 727 -17.12 -3.02 1.13
N LEU A 728 -17.17 -4.12 1.88
CA LEU A 728 -16.67 -4.17 3.26
C LEU A 728 -15.15 -3.93 3.34
N ASN A 729 -14.36 -4.48 2.42
CA ASN A 729 -12.92 -4.24 2.35
C ASN A 729 -12.58 -2.77 2.08
N SER A 730 -13.42 -2.07 1.31
CA SER A 730 -13.26 -0.64 1.05
C SER A 730 -13.41 0.18 2.35
N PHE A 731 -14.34 -0.20 3.24
CA PHE A 731 -14.51 0.49 4.52
C PHE A 731 -13.52 0.04 5.61
N SER A 732 -13.13 -1.25 5.63
CA SER A 732 -12.36 -1.84 6.73
C SER A 732 -10.96 -1.22 6.91
N THR A 733 -10.28 -0.93 5.80
CA THR A 733 -8.94 -0.30 5.80
C THR A 733 -8.98 1.11 6.40
N HIS A 734 -10.06 1.86 6.14
CA HIS A 734 -10.26 3.21 6.65
C HIS A 734 -10.74 3.21 8.11
N ALA A 735 -11.56 2.23 8.50
CA ALA A 735 -11.98 2.05 9.89
C ALA A 735 -10.77 1.86 10.83
N TYR A 736 -9.75 1.11 10.40
CA TYR A 736 -8.51 0.96 11.15
C TYR A 736 -7.76 2.29 11.37
N LEU A 737 -7.69 3.14 10.35
CA LEU A 737 -7.05 4.46 10.45
C LEU A 737 -7.82 5.38 11.40
N LEU A 738 -9.15 5.38 11.30
CA LEU A 738 -10.03 6.14 12.18
C LEU A 738 -9.90 5.67 13.65
N ALA A 739 -9.87 4.36 13.89
CA ALA A 739 -9.67 3.79 15.22
C ALA A 739 -8.33 4.21 15.83
N ASN A 740 -7.23 4.20 15.05
CA ASN A 740 -5.92 4.67 15.52
C ASN A 740 -5.93 6.17 15.83
N TYR A 741 -6.64 6.98 15.05
CA TYR A 741 -6.79 8.40 15.31
C TYR A 741 -7.55 8.68 16.62
N ILE A 742 -8.68 7.99 16.81
CA ILE A 742 -9.49 8.08 18.04
C ILE A 742 -8.63 7.63 19.23
N MET A 743 -7.92 6.51 19.13
CA MET A 743 -7.03 6.02 20.18
C MET A 743 -5.90 7.02 20.50
N LEU A 744 -5.32 7.68 19.49
CA LEU A 744 -4.29 8.70 19.70
C LEU A 744 -4.85 9.92 20.44
N LYS A 745 -6.06 10.36 20.07
CA LYS A 745 -6.77 11.45 20.76
C LYS A 745 -7.15 11.07 22.18
N ALA A 746 -7.63 9.85 22.39
CA ALA A 746 -7.94 9.31 23.71
C ALA A 746 -6.68 9.28 24.60
N ARG A 747 -5.54 8.80 24.07
CA ARG A 747 -4.26 8.82 24.81
C ARG A 747 -3.84 10.23 25.24
N ARG A 748 -4.00 11.22 24.36
CA ARG A 748 -3.73 12.64 24.69
C ARG A 748 -4.72 13.21 25.70
N PHE A 749 -5.96 12.75 25.70
CA PHE A 749 -6.96 13.16 26.69
C PHE A 749 -6.70 12.54 28.07
N VAL A 750 -6.34 11.26 28.11
CA VAL A 750 -5.93 10.55 29.34
C VAL A 750 -4.66 11.15 29.95
N ASP A 751 -3.69 11.54 29.10
CA ASP A 751 -2.46 12.23 29.53
C ASP A 751 -2.77 13.55 30.25
N ARG A 752 -3.72 14.33 29.73
CA ARG A 752 -4.19 15.60 30.33
C ARG A 752 -5.09 15.41 31.57
N GLY A 753 -5.31 14.16 32.01
CA GLY A 753 -6.21 13.87 33.13
C GLY A 753 -7.68 14.14 32.81
N TYR A 754 -8.10 13.86 31.57
CA TYR A 754 -9.46 14.13 31.08
C TYR A 754 -9.85 15.62 31.03
N SER A 755 -8.85 16.53 31.00
CA SER A 755 -9.06 17.96 30.74
C SER A 755 -8.79 18.33 29.26
N PHE A 756 -9.41 19.42 28.80
CA PHE A 756 -9.13 20.06 27.52
C PHE A 756 -7.93 21.03 27.58
N ASP A 757 -7.42 21.32 28.78
CA ASP A 757 -6.30 22.22 28.98
C ASP A 757 -4.99 21.61 28.46
N HIS A 758 -4.34 22.30 27.53
CA HIS A 758 -3.07 21.85 26.93
C HIS A 758 -1.85 22.09 27.84
N SER A 759 -2.02 22.83 28.94
CA SER A 759 -0.99 23.09 29.95
C SER A 759 -0.85 21.97 30.99
N LEU A 760 -1.70 20.94 30.96
CA LEU A 760 -1.66 19.81 31.88
C LEU A 760 -1.08 18.58 31.17
N THR A 761 -0.13 17.89 31.79
CA THR A 761 0.40 16.62 31.27
C THR A 761 0.90 15.71 32.39
N LYS A 762 0.86 14.40 32.15
CA LYS A 762 1.44 13.38 33.02
C LYS A 762 2.84 12.95 32.57
N GLN A 763 3.37 13.53 31.48
CA GLN A 763 4.71 13.23 30.99
C GLN A 763 5.77 13.88 31.87
N ASP A 764 6.86 13.15 32.14
CA ASP A 764 7.97 13.64 32.96
C ASP A 764 9.00 14.44 32.12
N THR A 765 9.10 14.18 30.80
CA THR A 765 10.06 14.85 29.92
C THR A 765 9.43 15.44 28.67
N GLN A 766 10.07 16.48 28.17
CA GLN A 766 9.69 17.21 26.97
C GLN A 766 9.66 16.28 25.74
N ARG A 767 10.66 15.40 25.63
CA ARG A 767 10.76 14.41 24.55
C ARG A 767 9.60 13.42 24.54
N ASP A 768 9.12 13.02 25.71
CA ASP A 768 7.98 12.09 25.84
C ASP A 768 6.66 12.77 25.47
N LEU A 769 6.51 14.04 25.84
CA LEU A 769 5.39 14.88 25.41
C LEU A 769 5.40 15.05 23.89
N GLU A 770 6.54 15.41 23.29
CA GLU A 770 6.69 15.50 21.83
C GLU A 770 6.37 14.17 21.14
N ALA A 771 6.85 13.04 21.68
CA ALA A 771 6.56 11.71 21.13
C ALA A 771 5.06 11.37 21.13
N LEU A 772 4.32 11.77 22.17
CA LEU A 772 2.85 11.62 22.24
C LEU A 772 2.12 12.43 21.14
N TYR A 773 2.71 13.56 20.73
CA TYR A 773 2.16 14.43 19.68
C TYR A 773 2.69 14.13 18.27
N ARG A 774 3.76 13.32 18.14
CA ARG A 774 4.45 13.01 16.88
C ARG A 774 3.66 12.15 15.88
N GLY A 775 2.72 11.32 16.32
CA GLY A 775 1.88 10.50 15.41
C GLY A 775 2.59 9.30 14.74
N PRO A 776 1.83 8.41 14.07
CA PRO A 776 2.37 7.20 13.43
C PRO A 776 3.12 7.49 12.12
N LYS A 777 3.92 6.51 11.66
CA LYS A 777 4.59 6.55 10.34
C LYS A 777 3.57 6.39 9.21
N PHE A 778 3.80 7.08 8.09
CA PHE A 778 3.06 6.83 6.85
C PHE A 778 3.69 5.65 6.09
N ASP A 779 3.10 4.47 6.23
CA ASP A 779 3.56 3.24 5.56
C ASP A 779 3.01 3.17 4.12
N LEU A 780 3.87 3.47 3.15
CA LEU A 780 3.51 3.50 1.73
C LEU A 780 3.30 2.09 1.15
N ALA A 781 4.04 1.10 1.66
CA ALA A 781 4.05 -0.26 1.14
C ALA A 781 2.70 -0.97 1.38
N ALA A 782 2.20 -0.90 2.62
CA ALA A 782 0.91 -1.50 2.97
C ALA A 782 -0.25 -0.91 2.14
N ARG A 783 -0.18 0.39 1.85
CA ARG A 783 -1.20 1.11 1.08
C ARG A 783 -1.20 0.73 -0.39
N TYR A 784 -0.02 0.64 -1.03
CA TYR A 784 0.07 0.12 -2.40
C TYR A 784 -0.46 -1.32 -2.49
N ALA A 785 -0.07 -2.21 -1.57
CA ALA A 785 -0.56 -3.59 -1.56
C ALA A 785 -2.09 -3.67 -1.48
N GLN A 786 -2.70 -2.90 -0.57
CA GLN A 786 -4.16 -2.84 -0.43
C GLN A 786 -4.85 -2.29 -1.69
N SER A 787 -4.32 -1.22 -2.27
CA SER A 787 -4.88 -0.63 -3.49
C SER A 787 -4.79 -1.61 -4.67
N LEU A 788 -3.66 -2.31 -4.85
CA LEU A 788 -3.47 -3.30 -5.90
C LEU A 788 -4.44 -4.48 -5.74
N THR A 789 -4.62 -4.98 -4.51
CA THR A 789 -5.60 -6.05 -4.22
C THR A 789 -7.00 -5.62 -4.64
N SER A 790 -7.43 -4.41 -4.25
CA SER A 790 -8.76 -3.89 -4.62
C SER A 790 -8.92 -3.74 -6.13
N ILE A 791 -7.93 -3.17 -6.83
CA ILE A 791 -7.95 -2.99 -8.28
C ILE A 791 -8.03 -4.35 -9.00
N PHE A 792 -7.18 -5.30 -8.64
CA PHE A 792 -7.15 -6.60 -9.30
C PHE A 792 -8.46 -7.37 -9.14
N ILE A 793 -9.04 -7.39 -7.93
CA ILE A 793 -10.29 -8.14 -7.69
C ILE A 793 -11.48 -7.46 -8.38
N THR A 794 -11.62 -6.15 -8.22
CA THR A 794 -12.76 -5.40 -8.81
C THR A 794 -12.70 -5.39 -10.33
N TYR A 795 -11.50 -5.36 -10.92
CA TYR A 795 -11.34 -5.43 -12.36
C TYR A 795 -11.52 -6.85 -12.89
N MET A 796 -10.91 -7.87 -12.29
CA MET A 796 -10.93 -9.26 -12.82
C MET A 796 -12.35 -9.82 -13.06
N PHE A 797 -13.33 -9.42 -12.25
CA PHE A 797 -14.69 -9.93 -12.30
C PHE A 797 -15.69 -8.96 -12.94
N SER A 798 -15.24 -7.81 -13.46
CA SER A 798 -16.14 -6.74 -13.89
C SER A 798 -16.91 -7.05 -15.19
N ALA A 799 -16.42 -7.98 -16.02
CA ALA A 799 -17.06 -8.38 -17.27
C ALA A 799 -18.50 -8.88 -17.07
N GLY A 800 -18.71 -9.78 -16.10
CA GLY A 800 -20.05 -10.27 -15.74
C GLY A 800 -20.70 -9.55 -14.56
N MET A 801 -19.95 -8.69 -13.84
CA MET A 801 -20.48 -7.87 -12.73
C MET A 801 -19.99 -6.41 -12.85
N PRO A 802 -20.56 -5.60 -13.76
CA PRO A 802 -20.10 -4.23 -14.03
C PRO A 802 -20.19 -3.29 -12.84
N LEU A 803 -21.06 -3.59 -11.86
CA LEU A 803 -21.14 -2.87 -10.59
C LEU A 803 -19.79 -2.85 -9.83
N LEU A 804 -18.92 -3.83 -10.06
CA LEU A 804 -17.57 -3.82 -9.49
C LEU A 804 -16.71 -2.64 -9.96
N HIS A 805 -16.94 -2.08 -11.15
CA HIS A 805 -16.28 -0.83 -11.56
C HIS A 805 -16.70 0.33 -10.64
N PHE A 806 -17.97 0.39 -10.26
CA PHE A 806 -18.48 1.42 -9.35
C PHE A 806 -17.95 1.22 -7.93
N ILE A 807 -17.94 -0.03 -7.45
CA ILE A 807 -17.33 -0.38 -6.15
C ILE A 807 -15.84 -0.01 -6.15
N GLY A 808 -15.10 -0.32 -7.22
CA GLY A 808 -13.71 0.05 -7.40
C GLY A 808 -13.48 1.56 -7.43
N PHE A 809 -14.34 2.33 -8.12
CA PHE A 809 -14.32 3.79 -8.09
C PHE A 809 -14.49 4.33 -6.66
N GLY A 810 -15.52 3.85 -5.95
CA GLY A 810 -15.77 4.21 -4.56
C GLY A 810 -14.59 3.88 -3.64
N ALA A 811 -13.99 2.69 -3.80
CA ALA A 811 -12.83 2.25 -3.04
C ALA A 811 -11.60 3.17 -3.25
N MET A 812 -11.27 3.50 -4.51
CA MET A 812 -10.14 4.38 -4.82
C MET A 812 -10.39 5.82 -4.37
N PHE A 813 -11.62 6.33 -4.55
CA PHE A 813 -12.01 7.66 -4.10
C PHE A 813 -11.91 7.79 -2.57
N MET A 814 -12.46 6.84 -1.83
CA MET A 814 -12.37 6.79 -0.37
C MET A 814 -10.92 6.68 0.08
N THR A 815 -10.11 5.84 -0.57
CA THR A 815 -8.68 5.71 -0.28
C THR A 815 -7.93 7.02 -0.48
N TYR A 816 -8.17 7.74 -1.57
CA TYR A 816 -7.56 9.04 -1.83
C TYR A 816 -7.84 10.04 -0.68
N TRP A 817 -9.10 10.19 -0.29
CA TRP A 817 -9.48 11.14 0.76
C TRP A 817 -9.03 10.72 2.16
N ALA A 818 -9.16 9.43 2.49
CA ALA A 818 -8.69 8.87 3.76
C ALA A 818 -7.17 9.04 3.91
N ASP A 819 -6.42 8.86 2.82
CA ASP A 819 -4.97 8.95 2.83
C ASP A 819 -4.49 10.40 2.83
N LYS A 820 -5.19 11.29 2.11
CA LYS A 820 -4.97 12.74 2.18
C LYS A 820 -5.20 13.24 3.61
N PHE A 821 -6.29 12.80 4.25
CA PHE A 821 -6.57 13.13 5.65
C PHE A 821 -5.50 12.57 6.59
N THR A 822 -5.13 11.30 6.42
CA THR A 822 -4.12 10.65 7.27
C THR A 822 -2.77 11.34 7.14
N PHE A 823 -2.34 11.67 5.92
CA PHE A 823 -1.09 12.35 5.65
C PHE A 823 -1.05 13.76 6.26
N LEU A 824 -2.11 14.56 6.10
CA LEU A 824 -2.15 15.95 6.58
C LEU A 824 -2.47 16.13 8.07
N ARG A 825 -3.12 15.15 8.71
CA ARG A 825 -3.65 15.32 10.09
C ARG A 825 -3.04 14.38 11.13
N ILE A 826 -2.62 13.18 10.72
CA ILE A 826 -2.30 12.08 11.64
C ILE A 826 -0.84 11.68 11.54
N ALA A 827 -0.38 11.39 10.33
CA ALA A 827 0.91 10.80 10.09
C ALA A 827 2.02 11.84 10.22
N ARG A 828 3.14 11.40 10.78
CA ARG A 828 4.37 12.18 10.77
C ARG A 828 4.95 12.23 9.35
N SER A 829 5.77 13.25 9.08
CA SER A 829 6.52 13.37 7.84
C SER A 829 7.28 12.07 7.56
N PRO A 830 6.99 11.39 6.44
CA PRO A 830 7.71 10.18 6.06
C PRO A 830 9.16 10.49 5.66
N PRO A 831 10.04 9.47 5.68
CA PRO A 831 11.34 9.60 5.04
C PRO A 831 11.16 9.82 3.53
N LEU A 832 12.18 10.41 2.88
CA LEU A 832 12.18 10.66 1.44
C LEU A 832 12.13 9.31 0.69
N TYR A 833 10.92 8.89 0.29
CA TYR A 833 10.73 7.63 -0.44
C TYR A 833 11.15 7.75 -1.91
N ASP A 834 11.79 6.70 -2.41
CA ASP A 834 12.19 6.56 -3.80
C ASP A 834 11.02 6.09 -4.71
N SER A 835 11.19 6.26 -6.02
CA SER A 835 10.25 5.86 -7.07
C SER A 835 10.11 4.35 -7.28
N LYS A 836 11.00 3.54 -6.68
CA LYS A 836 11.04 2.08 -6.85
C LYS A 836 9.71 1.40 -6.51
N LEU A 837 9.03 1.86 -5.45
CA LEU A 837 7.76 1.27 -5.02
C LEU A 837 6.63 1.57 -6.02
N ALA A 838 6.55 2.80 -6.51
CA ALA A 838 5.60 3.19 -7.55
C ALA A 838 5.86 2.41 -8.84
N THR A 839 7.14 2.26 -9.23
CA THR A 839 7.55 1.49 -10.43
C THR A 839 7.16 0.02 -10.30
N ALA A 840 7.36 -0.59 -9.12
CA ALA A 840 6.97 -1.96 -8.87
C ALA A 840 5.45 -2.14 -8.95
N ALA A 841 4.66 -1.29 -8.28
CA ALA A 841 3.20 -1.33 -8.37
C ALA A 841 2.71 -1.10 -9.81
N GLY A 842 3.25 -0.10 -10.50
CA GLY A 842 2.97 0.22 -11.89
C GLY A 842 3.28 -0.92 -12.86
N SER A 843 4.31 -1.72 -12.57
CA SER A 843 4.68 -2.89 -13.37
C SER A 843 3.71 -4.07 -13.23
N LEU A 844 2.94 -4.13 -12.15
CA LEU A 844 1.97 -5.20 -11.90
C LEU A 844 0.64 -4.96 -12.62
N LEU A 845 0.20 -3.70 -12.74
CA LEU A 845 -1.11 -3.34 -13.29
C LEU A 845 -1.44 -3.94 -14.68
N PRO A 846 -0.51 -4.05 -15.65
CA PRO A 846 -0.83 -4.67 -16.94
C PRO A 846 -1.28 -6.13 -16.82
N TYR A 847 -0.83 -6.87 -15.79
CA TYR A 847 -1.26 -8.25 -15.57
C TYR A 847 -2.72 -8.34 -15.12
N ALA A 848 -3.30 -7.26 -14.58
CA ALA A 848 -4.73 -7.21 -14.26
C ALA A 848 -5.60 -7.33 -15.53
N VAL A 849 -5.18 -6.71 -16.64
CA VAL A 849 -5.87 -6.82 -17.94
C VAL A 849 -5.83 -8.24 -18.47
N LEU A 850 -4.67 -8.90 -18.38
CA LEU A 850 -4.54 -10.29 -18.82
C LEU A 850 -5.43 -11.23 -18.00
N MET A 851 -5.46 -11.06 -16.68
CA MET A 851 -6.32 -11.87 -15.80
C MET A 851 -7.80 -11.60 -16.02
N HIS A 852 -8.18 -10.34 -16.21
CA HIS A 852 -9.54 -9.95 -16.59
C HIS A 852 -9.98 -10.61 -17.89
N CYS A 853 -9.18 -10.53 -18.95
CA CYS A 853 -9.53 -11.16 -20.23
C CYS A 853 -9.71 -12.68 -20.10
N LEU A 854 -8.88 -13.37 -19.29
CA LEU A 854 -9.03 -14.80 -19.04
C LEU A 854 -10.38 -15.14 -18.39
N ILE A 855 -10.78 -14.40 -17.36
CA ILE A 855 -12.04 -14.62 -16.66
C ILE A 855 -13.23 -14.15 -17.49
N ALA A 856 -13.11 -13.04 -18.22
CA ALA A 856 -14.13 -12.54 -19.14
C ALA A 856 -14.42 -13.54 -20.28
N MET A 857 -13.39 -14.16 -20.86
CA MET A 857 -13.58 -15.25 -21.84
C MET A 857 -14.39 -16.39 -21.25
N TRP A 858 -14.07 -16.81 -20.00
CA TRP A 858 -14.81 -17.87 -19.34
C TRP A 858 -16.28 -17.47 -19.11
N MET A 859 -16.53 -16.30 -18.53
CA MET A 859 -17.89 -15.80 -18.24
C MET A 859 -18.76 -15.65 -19.50
N PHE A 860 -18.25 -15.03 -20.56
CA PHE A 860 -19.00 -14.81 -21.81
C PHE A 860 -19.14 -16.07 -22.67
N SER A 861 -18.37 -17.12 -22.40
CA SER A 861 -18.49 -18.41 -23.10
C SER A 861 -19.63 -19.31 -22.59
N ASN A 862 -20.36 -18.89 -21.56
CA ASN A 862 -21.40 -19.72 -20.97
C ASN A 862 -22.61 -19.90 -21.92
N ASP A 863 -22.79 -21.13 -22.37
CA ASP A 863 -23.84 -21.52 -23.31
C ASP A 863 -25.26 -21.44 -22.71
N ARG A 864 -25.41 -21.58 -21.39
CA ARG A 864 -26.72 -21.58 -20.70
C ARG A 864 -27.33 -20.18 -20.60
N ILE A 865 -26.49 -19.16 -20.52
CA ILE A 865 -26.93 -17.75 -20.43
C ILE A 865 -27.18 -17.20 -21.85
N PHE A 866 -26.34 -17.61 -22.80
CA PHE A 866 -26.38 -17.14 -24.18
C PHE A 866 -26.61 -18.34 -25.12
N GLU A 867 -27.86 -18.78 -25.22
CA GLU A 867 -28.28 -19.84 -26.14
C GLU A 867 -27.92 -19.49 -27.59
N SER A 868 -27.41 -20.49 -28.31
CA SER A 868 -27.32 -20.47 -29.76
C SER A 868 -28.42 -21.36 -30.30
N GLU A 869 -29.22 -20.87 -31.26
CA GLU A 869 -29.95 -21.74 -32.18
C GLU A 869 -28.95 -22.74 -32.76
N SER A 870 -28.92 -23.96 -32.23
CA SER A 870 -28.42 -25.11 -32.97
C SER A 870 -29.41 -25.29 -34.12
N GLY A 871 -28.90 -25.07 -35.33
CA GLY A 871 -29.69 -24.95 -36.55
C GLY A 871 -30.71 -26.07 -36.73
N GLU A 872 -31.76 -25.70 -37.45
CA GLU A 872 -32.72 -26.59 -38.11
C GLU A 872 -32.06 -27.91 -38.52
N THR A 873 -32.23 -28.93 -37.69
CA THR A 873 -32.08 -30.30 -38.16
C THR A 873 -33.51 -30.74 -38.40
N THR A 874 -33.88 -30.83 -39.68
CA THR A 874 -35.11 -31.45 -40.14
C THR A 874 -35.26 -32.83 -39.51
N ILE A 875 -36.09 -32.97 -38.47
CA ILE A 875 -36.50 -34.28 -37.96
C ILE A 875 -37.94 -34.50 -38.41
N ASN A 876 -38.08 -35.11 -39.58
CA ASN A 876 -39.26 -35.91 -39.90
C ASN A 876 -39.22 -37.14 -38.99
N SER A 877 -39.90 -37.11 -37.85
CA SER A 877 -40.15 -38.31 -37.05
C SER A 877 -41.64 -38.46 -36.79
N THR A 878 -42.20 -39.46 -37.45
CA THR A 878 -43.46 -40.12 -37.14
C THR A 878 -43.56 -40.37 -35.63
N TYR A 879 -44.66 -39.92 -35.04
CA TYR A 879 -45.03 -40.16 -33.65
C TYR A 879 -45.08 -41.66 -33.32
N SER A 880 -44.42 -42.08 -32.24
CA SER A 880 -44.77 -43.30 -31.50
C SER A 880 -44.76 -42.96 -30.01
N PRO A 881 -45.91 -43.09 -29.30
CA PRO A 881 -45.99 -42.78 -27.88
C PRO A 881 -45.48 -43.97 -27.08
N GLY A 882 -44.33 -43.85 -26.39
CA GLY A 882 -43.85 -44.96 -25.57
C GLY A 882 -42.54 -44.82 -24.81
N ASP A 883 -41.57 -44.00 -25.24
CA ASP A 883 -40.29 -43.89 -24.55
C ASP A 883 -39.95 -42.42 -24.27
N GLY A 884 -40.39 -41.95 -23.10
CA GLY A 884 -40.09 -40.62 -22.58
C GLY A 884 -38.75 -40.60 -21.83
N ILE A 885 -37.63 -40.67 -22.54
CA ILE A 885 -36.36 -40.11 -22.06
C ILE A 885 -35.62 -39.53 -23.28
N PRO A 886 -35.60 -38.20 -23.48
CA PRO A 886 -34.65 -37.62 -24.41
C PRO A 886 -33.24 -37.86 -23.83
N LEU A 887 -32.49 -38.76 -24.48
CA LEU A 887 -31.06 -38.91 -24.29
C LEU A 887 -30.39 -37.62 -24.77
N PHE A 888 -30.13 -36.71 -23.83
CA PHE A 888 -29.36 -35.49 -24.08
C PHE A 888 -27.93 -35.86 -24.46
N ASP A 889 -27.66 -35.87 -25.76
CA ASP A 889 -26.35 -36.21 -26.29
C ASP A 889 -25.33 -35.09 -26.04
N ALA A 890 -24.14 -35.52 -25.68
CA ALA A 890 -23.17 -34.77 -24.90
C ALA A 890 -22.21 -33.97 -25.79
N ALA A 891 -22.42 -32.67 -25.93
CA ALA A 891 -21.32 -31.71 -26.13
C ALA A 891 -20.72 -31.31 -24.77
N ARG A 892 -20.32 -32.30 -23.96
CA ARG A 892 -19.70 -32.08 -22.64
C ARG A 892 -18.18 -31.94 -22.81
N GLY A 893 -17.63 -30.78 -22.44
CA GLY A 893 -16.23 -30.66 -22.01
C GLY A 893 -15.19 -30.14 -23.01
N GLN A 894 -15.52 -29.74 -24.23
CA GLN A 894 -14.51 -29.15 -25.13
C GLN A 894 -14.45 -27.62 -24.98
N LEU A 895 -13.57 -27.14 -24.09
CA LEU A 895 -13.25 -25.71 -23.88
C LEU A 895 -12.98 -24.97 -25.22
N ILE A 896 -12.40 -25.69 -26.20
CA ILE A 896 -12.08 -25.18 -27.54
C ILE A 896 -13.34 -24.76 -28.31
N SER A 897 -14.42 -25.56 -28.26
CA SER A 897 -15.69 -25.26 -28.94
C SER A 897 -16.41 -24.02 -28.38
N ARG A 898 -16.21 -23.73 -27.09
CA ARG A 898 -16.75 -22.55 -26.39
C ARG A 898 -16.01 -21.26 -26.74
N VAL A 899 -14.69 -21.34 -26.90
CA VAL A 899 -13.83 -20.18 -27.25
C VAL A 899 -13.98 -19.78 -28.72
N THR A 900 -14.44 -20.69 -29.60
CA THR A 900 -14.64 -20.43 -31.04
C THR A 900 -15.94 -19.71 -31.41
N ARG A 901 -16.76 -19.28 -30.44
CA ARG A 901 -17.99 -18.48 -30.69
C ARG A 901 -17.64 -17.11 -31.28
N PRO A 902 -18.39 -16.57 -32.27
CA PRO A 902 -17.98 -15.36 -33.00
C PRO A 902 -17.74 -14.12 -32.13
N GLN A 903 -18.54 -13.91 -31.07
CA GLN A 903 -18.33 -12.79 -30.14
C GLN A 903 -17.13 -13.02 -29.20
N VAL A 904 -16.91 -14.27 -28.75
CA VAL A 904 -15.83 -14.65 -27.83
C VAL A 904 -14.48 -14.73 -28.56
N VAL A 905 -14.48 -15.08 -29.86
CA VAL A 905 -13.29 -15.10 -30.73
C VAL A 905 -12.65 -13.72 -30.83
N ILE A 906 -13.44 -12.65 -30.84
CA ILE A 906 -12.91 -11.27 -30.85
C ILE A 906 -12.13 -11.00 -29.55
N LEU A 907 -12.66 -11.43 -28.41
CA LEU A 907 -12.02 -11.27 -27.11
C LEU A 907 -10.80 -12.19 -26.95
N PHE A 908 -10.85 -13.40 -27.52
CA PHE A 908 -9.70 -14.31 -27.64
C PHE A 908 -8.61 -13.72 -28.54
N ALA A 909 -8.96 -13.16 -29.69
CA ALA A 909 -8.01 -12.48 -30.58
C ALA A 909 -7.37 -11.26 -29.90
N PHE A 910 -8.16 -10.49 -29.14
CA PHE A 910 -7.64 -9.39 -28.31
C PHE A 910 -6.66 -9.89 -27.23
N PHE A 911 -7.01 -10.97 -26.53
CA PHE A 911 -6.14 -11.59 -25.53
C PHE A 911 -4.83 -12.11 -26.13
N VAL A 912 -4.88 -12.84 -27.25
CA VAL A 912 -3.70 -13.34 -27.96
C VAL A 912 -2.85 -12.18 -28.48
N THR A 913 -3.47 -11.14 -29.03
CA THR A 913 -2.78 -9.91 -29.47
C THR A 913 -2.10 -9.21 -28.29
N GLY A 914 -2.78 -9.10 -27.14
CA GLY A 914 -2.20 -8.56 -25.91
C GLY A 914 -1.00 -9.37 -25.41
N CYS A 915 -1.15 -10.69 -25.32
CA CYS A 915 -0.09 -11.62 -24.93
C CYS A 915 1.11 -11.56 -25.88
N THR A 916 0.87 -11.55 -27.20
CA THR A 916 1.94 -11.44 -28.20
C THR A 916 2.64 -10.09 -28.16
N ILE A 917 1.94 -8.97 -27.98
CA ILE A 917 2.56 -7.65 -27.79
C ILE A 917 3.42 -7.64 -26.52
N VAL A 918 2.94 -8.21 -25.41
CA VAL A 918 3.70 -8.28 -24.15
C VAL A 918 4.91 -9.18 -24.29
N ILE A 919 4.76 -10.37 -24.86
CA ILE A 919 5.86 -11.33 -25.09
C ILE A 919 6.87 -10.73 -26.08
N MET A 920 6.41 -10.21 -27.22
CA MET A 920 7.26 -9.55 -28.21
C MET A 920 7.98 -8.38 -27.57
N ARG A 921 7.32 -7.51 -26.79
CA ARG A 921 7.99 -6.41 -26.10
C ARG A 921 9.03 -6.91 -25.09
N SER A 922 8.70 -7.91 -24.28
CA SER A 922 9.64 -8.47 -23.30
C SER A 922 10.84 -9.12 -23.98
N VAL A 923 10.62 -9.94 -25.02
CA VAL A 923 11.68 -10.61 -25.78
C VAL A 923 12.51 -9.60 -26.57
N LEU A 924 11.88 -8.69 -27.31
CA LEU A 924 12.52 -7.72 -28.20
C LEU A 924 13.24 -6.59 -27.46
N PHE A 925 12.81 -6.21 -26.25
CA PHE A 925 13.47 -5.16 -25.47
C PHE A 925 14.41 -5.68 -24.37
N GLU A 926 14.17 -6.86 -23.78
CA GLU A 926 15.08 -7.41 -22.75
C GLU A 926 16.11 -8.37 -23.33
N TYR A 927 15.71 -9.28 -24.22
CA TYR A 927 16.56 -10.38 -24.66
C TYR A 927 17.28 -10.10 -25.98
N VAL A 928 16.61 -9.48 -26.95
CA VAL A 928 17.19 -9.19 -28.27
C VAL A 928 18.41 -8.24 -28.18
N PRO A 929 18.42 -7.15 -27.38
CA PRO A 929 19.62 -6.32 -27.25
C PRO A 929 20.76 -7.05 -26.54
N ALA A 930 20.45 -7.95 -25.61
CA ALA A 930 21.43 -8.80 -24.93
C ALA A 930 22.05 -9.83 -25.88
N LEU A 931 21.22 -10.44 -26.74
CA LEU A 931 21.62 -11.42 -27.75
C LEU A 931 22.41 -10.77 -28.90
N ILE A 932 21.98 -9.62 -29.40
CA ILE A 932 22.71 -8.88 -30.44
C ILE A 932 24.10 -8.46 -29.93
N ARG A 933 24.21 -8.02 -28.68
CA ARG A 933 25.51 -7.70 -28.05
C ARG A 933 26.40 -8.92 -27.87
N SER A 934 25.85 -10.09 -27.58
CA SER A 934 26.64 -11.30 -27.34
C SER A 934 27.06 -12.02 -28.62
N VAL A 935 26.23 -11.99 -29.67
CA VAL A 935 26.47 -12.71 -30.93
C VAL A 935 27.11 -11.82 -31.99
N PHE A 936 26.75 -10.53 -32.07
CA PHE A 936 27.24 -9.60 -33.11
C PHE A 936 27.72 -8.26 -32.51
N PRO A 937 28.91 -8.24 -31.88
CA PRO A 937 29.41 -7.05 -31.20
C PRO A 937 29.67 -5.85 -32.13
N GLY A 938 29.91 -6.06 -33.43
CA GLY A 938 30.04 -4.99 -34.42
C GLY A 938 28.71 -4.31 -34.76
N LEU A 939 27.65 -5.11 -34.96
CA LEU A 939 26.30 -4.62 -35.23
C LEU A 939 25.70 -3.89 -34.01
N ALA A 940 26.00 -4.37 -32.81
CA ALA A 940 25.60 -3.72 -31.56
C ALA A 940 26.17 -2.30 -31.42
N ARG A 941 27.41 -2.05 -31.88
CA ARG A 941 28.03 -0.71 -31.88
C ARG A 941 27.38 0.25 -32.87
N LEU A 942 26.93 -0.27 -34.02
CA LEU A 942 26.24 0.51 -35.05
C LEU A 942 24.80 0.89 -34.66
N LEU A 943 24.12 0.03 -33.91
CA LEU A 943 22.76 0.25 -33.42
C LEU A 943 22.71 1.05 -32.10
N GLU A 944 23.85 1.31 -31.48
CA GLU A 944 23.90 2.00 -30.19
C GLU A 944 23.70 3.49 -30.37
N LYS A 945 22.63 4.01 -29.79
CA LYS A 945 22.40 5.47 -29.71
C LYS A 945 23.58 6.16 -29.01
N PRO A 946 23.94 7.39 -29.42
CA PRO A 946 25.01 8.15 -28.78
C PRO A 946 24.73 8.24 -27.28
N ARG A 947 25.71 7.82 -26.49
CA ARG A 947 25.58 7.71 -25.04
C ARG A 947 25.89 9.06 -24.41
N ILE A 948 24.98 9.55 -23.58
CA ILE A 948 25.07 10.87 -22.96
C ILE A 948 25.50 10.66 -21.51
N ALA A 949 26.71 11.11 -21.16
CA ALA A 949 27.12 11.20 -19.76
C ALA A 949 26.36 12.35 -19.06
N LYS A 950 26.14 12.22 -17.75
CA LYS A 950 25.44 13.22 -16.94
C LYS A 950 26.25 14.51 -16.78
N GLY A 951 27.57 14.43 -16.95
CA GLY A 951 28.47 15.59 -16.88
C GLY A 951 28.72 16.02 -15.44
N ILE A 952 28.82 15.05 -14.53
CA ILE A 952 29.05 15.31 -13.11
C ILE A 952 30.54 15.59 -12.82
N PRO A 953 30.88 16.43 -11.82
CA PRO A 953 32.26 16.75 -11.45
C PRO A 953 33.00 15.53 -10.89
N ASN A 954 34.31 15.65 -10.67
CA ASN A 954 35.11 14.62 -9.99
C ASN A 954 34.52 14.30 -8.60
N TYR A 955 34.59 13.04 -8.19
CA TYR A 955 34.08 12.56 -6.91
C TYR A 955 34.54 13.40 -5.72
N PHE A 956 35.84 13.75 -5.64
CA PHE A 956 36.37 14.52 -4.53
C PHE A 956 35.86 15.97 -4.50
N ASP A 957 35.59 16.55 -5.66
CA ASP A 957 35.01 17.90 -5.79
C ASP A 957 33.52 17.90 -5.44
N ALA A 958 32.82 16.78 -5.69
CA ALA A 958 31.41 16.62 -5.38
C ALA A 958 31.12 16.41 -3.87
N ILE A 959 32.09 16.01 -3.03
CA ILE A 959 31.85 15.79 -1.58
C ILE A 959 31.52 17.12 -0.87
N PRO A 960 30.51 17.22 0.01
CA PRO A 960 30.25 18.46 0.77
C PRO A 960 31.44 18.92 1.64
N THR A 961 31.71 20.23 1.70
CA THR A 961 32.83 20.82 2.46
C THR A 961 32.81 20.44 3.94
N SER A 962 31.64 20.48 4.57
CA SER A 962 31.45 20.08 5.97
C SER A 962 31.85 18.63 6.24
N CYS A 963 31.66 17.74 5.26
CA CYS A 963 32.08 16.35 5.40
C CYS A 963 33.60 16.19 5.29
N LEU A 964 34.24 16.89 4.35
CA LEU A 964 35.71 16.88 4.22
C LEU A 964 36.36 17.39 5.51
N GLN A 965 35.90 18.54 6.02
CA GLN A 965 36.40 19.10 7.27
C GLN A 965 36.21 18.15 8.45
N GLY A 966 35.04 17.53 8.58
CA GLY A 966 34.77 16.54 9.63
C GLY A 966 35.67 15.31 9.57
N LYS A 967 35.97 14.82 8.36
CA LYS A 967 36.90 13.69 8.16
C LYS A 967 38.35 14.05 8.46
N LEU A 968 38.76 15.28 8.16
CA LEU A 968 40.10 15.78 8.46
C LEU A 968 40.28 16.13 9.94
N SER A 969 39.22 16.61 10.61
CA SER A 969 39.23 16.98 12.03
C SER A 969 39.16 15.81 12.99
N ALA A 970 38.78 14.61 12.54
CA ALA A 970 38.70 13.38 13.35
C ALA A 970 40.06 12.84 13.84
N THR A 971 41.08 13.69 13.98
CA THR A 971 42.49 13.33 14.15
C THR A 971 42.92 13.18 15.63
N SER A 972 42.05 13.31 16.64
CA SER A 972 42.51 13.41 18.05
C SER A 972 41.80 12.54 19.10
N GLY A 973 41.16 11.44 18.72
CA GLY A 973 40.65 10.47 19.71
C GLY A 973 39.85 9.34 19.08
N THR A 974 40.29 8.09 19.29
CA THR A 974 39.59 6.80 19.08
C THR A 974 38.86 6.53 17.74
N GLN A 975 38.81 7.47 16.79
CA GLN A 975 38.25 7.35 15.45
C GLN A 975 39.32 6.97 14.42
N GLN A 976 38.92 6.08 13.51
CA GLN A 976 39.74 5.39 12.52
C GLN A 976 40.67 6.38 11.76
N LEU A 977 41.99 6.17 11.86
CA LEU A 977 42.99 6.99 11.15
C LEU A 977 42.68 6.96 9.66
N LEU A 978 42.33 8.11 9.08
CA LEU A 978 42.12 8.24 7.65
C LEU A 978 43.41 7.81 6.92
N ARG A 979 43.29 6.94 5.90
CA ARG A 979 44.48 6.47 5.17
C ARG A 979 45.26 7.67 4.62
N PRO A 980 46.61 7.70 4.73
CA PRO A 980 47.42 8.87 4.39
C PRO A 980 47.19 9.35 2.95
N ASP A 981 47.07 8.43 1.99
CA ASP A 981 46.77 8.76 0.59
C ASP A 981 45.40 9.43 0.41
N LEU A 982 44.38 8.93 1.11
CA LEU A 982 43.01 9.45 1.04
C LEU A 982 42.92 10.82 1.72
N ARG A 983 43.65 11.00 2.81
CA ARG A 983 43.78 12.26 3.55
C ARG A 983 44.39 13.33 2.65
N ALA A 984 45.49 13.04 1.98
CA ALA A 984 46.13 13.96 1.04
C ALA A 984 45.18 14.38 -0.09
N LYS A 985 44.34 13.47 -0.60
CA LYS A 985 43.33 13.80 -1.61
C LYS A 985 42.23 14.71 -1.07
N TYR A 986 41.74 14.47 0.16
CA TYR A 986 40.76 15.35 0.80
C TYR A 986 41.32 16.74 1.13
N GLU A 987 42.57 16.83 1.58
CA GLU A 987 43.27 18.09 1.81
C GLU A 987 43.41 18.88 0.51
N ARG A 988 43.82 18.24 -0.60
CA ARG A 988 43.86 18.88 -1.93
C ARG A 988 42.50 19.35 -2.40
N ALA A 989 41.45 18.53 -2.25
CA ALA A 989 40.10 18.93 -2.64
C ALA A 989 39.59 20.14 -1.83
N LEU A 990 39.99 20.25 -0.55
CA LEU A 990 39.68 21.41 0.27
C LEU A 990 40.45 22.66 -0.19
N LEU A 991 41.75 22.52 -0.47
CA LEU A 991 42.60 23.61 -0.98
C LEU A 991 42.11 24.14 -2.33
N ASN A 992 41.76 23.25 -3.25
CA ASN A 992 41.21 23.62 -4.56
C ASN A 992 39.92 24.47 -4.43
N ARG A 993 39.11 24.22 -3.40
CA ARG A 993 37.88 25.00 -3.14
C ARG A 993 38.18 26.37 -2.57
N ILE A 994 39.15 26.47 -1.67
CA ILE A 994 39.58 27.76 -1.12
C ILE A 994 40.10 28.64 -2.27
N ALA A 995 40.91 28.08 -3.17
CA ALA A 995 41.38 28.78 -4.37
C ALA A 995 40.23 29.20 -5.31
N GLN A 996 39.24 28.32 -5.56
CA GLN A 996 38.06 28.65 -6.37
C GLN A 996 37.15 29.71 -5.74
N GLU A 997 37.06 29.79 -4.41
CA GLU A 997 36.31 30.85 -3.71
C GLU A 997 37.03 32.21 -3.77
N GLU A 998 38.36 32.23 -3.88
CA GLU A 998 39.18 33.44 -4.05
C GLU A 998 39.14 34.02 -5.47
N ASP A 999 39.02 33.16 -6.50
CA ASP A 999 38.99 33.56 -7.92
C ASP A 999 37.63 34.09 -8.41
N VAL A 1000 36.56 34.05 -7.61
CA VAL A 1000 35.27 34.66 -7.98
C VAL A 1000 35.36 36.16 -7.74
N PRO A 1001 35.39 37.02 -8.79
CA PRO A 1001 35.43 38.46 -8.59
C PRO A 1001 34.19 38.88 -7.81
N LYS A 1002 34.39 39.71 -6.77
CA LYS A 1002 33.32 40.39 -6.01
C LYS A 1002 32.54 41.36 -6.91
N MET A 1003 31.88 40.85 -7.95
CA MET A 1003 31.07 41.65 -8.85
C MET A 1003 29.68 41.77 -8.23
N ARG A 1004 29.40 42.98 -7.73
CA ARG A 1004 28.04 43.46 -7.43
C ARG A 1004 27.14 43.16 -8.63
N SER A 1005 26.30 42.14 -8.52
CA SER A 1005 25.13 42.00 -9.39
C SER A 1005 24.07 41.20 -8.67
N LYS A 1006 22.85 41.73 -8.72
CA LYS A 1006 21.60 41.22 -8.15
C LYS A 1006 21.19 39.87 -8.76
N ARG A 1007 22.03 38.83 -8.72
CA ARG A 1007 21.55 37.45 -8.73
C ARG A 1007 21.17 37.13 -7.30
N SER A 1008 19.93 36.71 -7.09
CA SER A 1008 19.45 36.29 -5.78
C SER A 1008 20.43 35.29 -5.19
N ILE A 1009 20.81 35.49 -3.92
CA ILE A 1009 21.66 34.58 -3.13
C ILE A 1009 21.20 33.11 -3.29
N SER A 1010 19.90 32.90 -3.52
CA SER A 1010 19.30 31.60 -3.82
C SER A 1010 19.85 30.86 -5.05
N ASP A 1011 20.29 31.55 -6.11
CA ASP A 1011 20.73 30.88 -7.34
C ASP A 1011 22.19 30.42 -7.25
N ILE A 1012 23.01 31.15 -6.50
CA ILE A 1012 24.38 30.72 -6.13
C ILE A 1012 24.31 29.55 -5.14
N GLU A 1013 23.40 29.62 -4.15
CA GLU A 1013 23.14 28.49 -3.25
C GLU A 1013 22.61 27.26 -3.98
N ARG A 1014 21.70 27.45 -4.97
CA ARG A 1014 21.21 26.36 -5.84
C ARG A 1014 22.31 25.77 -6.71
N PHE A 1015 23.17 26.59 -7.30
CA PHE A 1015 24.31 26.13 -8.10
C PHE A 1015 25.31 25.33 -7.24
N ASN A 1016 25.61 25.83 -6.04
CA ASN A 1016 26.49 25.15 -5.07
C ASN A 1016 25.88 23.85 -4.52
N GLN A 1017 24.54 23.74 -4.44
CA GLN A 1017 23.85 22.49 -4.07
C GLN A 1017 23.74 21.50 -5.23
N ALA A 1018 23.60 21.97 -6.46
CA ALA A 1018 23.46 21.11 -7.65
C ALA A 1018 24.71 20.27 -7.95
N ASN A 1019 25.90 20.80 -7.64
CA ASN A 1019 27.18 20.15 -7.91
C ASN A 1019 27.72 19.29 -6.75
N ARG A 1020 26.94 19.08 -5.68
CA ARG A 1020 27.38 18.33 -4.49
C ARG A 1020 26.60 17.03 -4.30
N ILE A 1021 27.27 16.01 -3.78
CA ILE A 1021 26.67 14.74 -3.41
C ILE A 1021 25.64 14.98 -2.30
N ILE A 1022 24.40 14.55 -2.55
CA ILE A 1022 23.31 14.59 -1.58
C ILE A 1022 23.28 13.27 -0.81
N GLY A 1023 23.19 13.34 0.52
CA GLY A 1023 23.07 12.18 1.40
C GLY A 1023 24.40 11.68 1.95
N CYS A 1024 24.60 10.36 1.95
CA CYS A 1024 25.86 9.76 2.43
C CYS A 1024 26.96 9.93 1.37
N PRO A 1025 28.10 10.56 1.72
CA PRO A 1025 29.15 10.87 0.74
C PRO A 1025 29.99 9.65 0.36
N SER A 1026 29.97 8.58 1.16
CA SER A 1026 30.69 7.33 0.88
C SER A 1026 29.89 6.10 1.32
N TYR A 1027 30.40 4.92 0.93
CA TYR A 1027 29.88 3.61 1.34
C TYR A 1027 30.46 3.11 2.67
N ALA A 1028 31.20 3.94 3.41
CA ALA A 1028 31.64 3.59 4.75
C ALA A 1028 30.46 3.63 5.73
N ILE A 1029 30.32 2.60 6.57
CA ILE A 1029 29.23 2.52 7.56
C ILE A 1029 29.33 3.67 8.58
N SER A 1030 30.54 4.13 8.89
CA SER A 1030 30.81 5.30 9.75
C SER A 1030 30.20 6.60 9.23
N ASP A 1031 30.04 6.73 7.91
CA ASP A 1031 29.47 7.94 7.29
C ASP A 1031 27.93 7.89 7.26
N ASN A 1032 27.34 6.73 7.53
CA ASN A 1032 25.90 6.57 7.55
C ASN A 1032 25.34 6.98 8.91
N LYS A 1033 24.80 8.21 8.96
CA LYS A 1033 24.23 8.82 10.18
C LYS A 1033 23.14 7.95 10.84
N GLU A 1034 22.32 7.25 10.06
CA GLU A 1034 21.27 6.39 10.61
C GLU A 1034 21.87 5.16 11.32
N TYR A 1035 22.93 4.58 10.75
CA TYR A 1035 23.64 3.48 11.39
C TYR A 1035 24.42 3.93 12.61
N VAL A 1036 25.08 5.09 12.55
CA VAL A 1036 25.77 5.68 13.72
C VAL A 1036 24.78 5.85 14.88
N ALA A 1037 23.60 6.42 14.62
CA ALA A 1037 22.55 6.57 15.61
C ALA A 1037 21.98 5.23 16.11
N LYS A 1038 21.76 4.27 15.20
CA LYS A 1038 21.25 2.92 15.51
C LYS A 1038 22.21 2.09 16.36
N LEU A 1039 23.51 2.24 16.12
CA LEU A 1039 24.58 1.57 16.87
C LEU A 1039 24.95 2.34 18.15
N ALA A 1040 24.45 3.57 18.31
CA ALA A 1040 24.78 4.50 19.39
C ALA A 1040 26.31 4.71 19.51
N ILE A 1041 26.99 4.90 18.39
CA ILE A 1041 28.45 5.13 18.35
C ILE A 1041 28.78 6.54 18.86
N ASP A 1042 27.89 7.49 18.61
CA ASP A 1042 27.95 8.88 19.03
C ASP A 1042 27.61 9.10 20.52
N SER A 1043 27.29 8.03 21.26
CA SER A 1043 26.98 8.09 22.69
C SER A 1043 28.26 8.02 23.52
N HIS A 1044 28.34 8.82 24.58
CA HIS A 1044 29.43 8.77 25.57
C HIS A 1044 29.62 7.36 26.19
N LEU A 1045 28.52 6.60 26.38
CA LEU A 1045 28.55 5.20 26.83
C LEU A 1045 29.22 4.22 25.84
N SER A 1046 29.61 4.69 24.65
CA SER A 1046 30.31 3.92 23.62
C SER A 1046 31.75 4.37 23.40
N GLU A 1047 32.22 5.43 24.07
CA GLU A 1047 33.59 5.96 23.90
C GLU A 1047 34.69 4.94 24.24
N GLN A 1048 34.40 3.99 25.13
CA GLN A 1048 35.32 2.95 25.56
C GLN A 1048 35.53 1.85 24.51
N ILE A 1049 34.72 1.80 23.44
CA ILE A 1049 34.84 0.80 22.38
C ILE A 1049 35.55 1.45 21.18
N PRO A 1050 36.72 0.94 20.77
CA PRO A 1050 37.44 1.52 19.65
C PRO A 1050 36.69 1.21 18.33
N LEU A 1051 36.62 2.20 17.42
CA LEU A 1051 35.77 2.12 16.22
C LEU A 1051 36.21 1.04 15.20
N ASP A 1052 37.46 0.63 15.24
CA ASP A 1052 38.01 -0.49 14.47
C ASP A 1052 37.40 -1.85 14.88
N GLN A 1053 37.00 -1.98 16.14
CA GLN A 1053 36.25 -3.14 16.62
C GLN A 1053 34.82 -3.15 16.09
N ILE A 1054 34.26 -1.97 15.82
CA ILE A 1054 32.88 -1.76 15.33
C ILE A 1054 32.76 -1.98 13.82
N PHE A 1055 33.77 -1.58 13.02
CA PHE A 1055 33.74 -1.59 11.55
C PHE A 1055 34.81 -2.50 10.92
#